data_AF-A0A7S3S7X3-F1
#
_entry.id   AF-A0A7S3S7X3-F1
#
_cell.length_a   1.000
_cell.length_b   1.000
_cell.length_c   1.000
_cell.angle_alpha   90.00
_cell.angle_beta   90.00
_cell.angle_gamma   90.00
#
_symmetry.space_group_name_H-M   'P 1'
#
loop_
_entity.id
_entity.type
_entity.pdbx_description
1 polymer ?
#
loop_
_entity_poly.entity_id
_entity_poly.type
_entity_poly.pdbx_seq_one_letter_code
_entity_poly.pdbx_strand_id
1 'polypeptide(L)'
;LRCPARTPRPPRAGMSVSDGEDCGESIRSGSSASAPSPSPSQRGGGPEAAAAVGAQLHERGDLGLGTSGGRPGAPQRAPVGLDGGEAVAEEAEEDGSRDEDNAIWPSFARDGDEGGLGRQAAEVNTSSFELLSLPPAVAAEVQMTWSAYLHGAESREAAGEAVLAAIFESAPSLQSLFKTPRAVMAMRFMIGLQTLVAHMDAPDKLKTAVETLGFQHLEMEVTVPRVTVFRDAILDLLATECGDKFTALASDGWHALLNYVGGAFIYIRLTYVDRLRILAKSWATANNKKVEEATVHGSDASTAGDDPQDAAGKQEDYESIQNSPKEAEARKALNEMGGSNIKVPTTFNEMFLFNAAVMGFARSTWMSEVLSSFDAIVTNVSNSGRLQEECDVLVLRLAKHRGGGVHLGEYKAVMLASLRSLVPAGWDSEHEVAWSWLWENVERLVRRQLDRPAKQERALEKLWSGMDDAQQAVVRADVYAKFFALSPAGQDYFKQSATRLHFIADRIVAMSLAIFRDPKQMVEDISALGLRHVGYGIPTELFGPFVTAYVQVVRENTVDEVAEEAFRWSLNLISRILVRVINEGSTIVMKAINVNSAPQLRKAVACAPRSQRALWVLNIQVGTQSISPLLWAMQTGALAAADAILVDLLTVRADRDRYYFGMDTMFERHPDIVQRLCQDAPLLLPTLLDRLIWRSRLAEGGQRRVN
;
A
#
# COMPACT_ATOMS: atom_id res chain seq x y z
N LEU A 1 58.89 10.36 7.58
CA LEU A 1 59.73 11.48 8.05
C LEU A 1 58.90 12.36 8.99
N ARG A 2 59.34 12.40 10.25
CA ARG A 2 59.03 13.23 11.44
C ARG A 2 57.85 14.24 11.46
N CYS A 3 57.04 14.11 12.53
CA CYS A 3 56.21 15.09 13.27
C CYS A 3 56.96 16.41 13.66
N PRO A 4 56.32 17.50 14.19
CA PRO A 4 55.30 17.45 15.27
C PRO A 4 54.17 18.53 15.38
N ALA A 5 53.09 18.08 16.04
CA ALA A 5 52.21 18.67 17.07
C ALA A 5 52.03 20.20 17.29
N ARG A 6 50.76 20.61 17.52
CA ARG A 6 50.28 21.25 18.78
C ARG A 6 48.75 21.42 18.83
N THR A 7 48.17 21.07 19.98
CA THR A 7 46.79 21.35 20.43
C THR A 7 46.79 22.57 21.37
N PRO A 8 45.64 23.27 21.56
CA PRO A 8 45.40 24.09 22.74
C PRO A 8 44.24 23.58 23.61
N ARG A 9 44.43 23.61 24.93
CA ARG A 9 43.44 23.40 26.01
C ARG A 9 42.74 24.72 26.40
N PRO A 10 41.57 24.65 27.08
CA PRO A 10 40.73 25.81 27.42
C PRO A 10 41.10 26.45 28.77
N PRO A 11 40.57 27.65 29.11
CA PRO A 11 40.81 28.28 30.41
C PRO A 11 39.79 27.84 31.48
N ARG A 12 40.26 27.79 32.73
CA ARG A 12 39.52 27.58 33.99
C ARG A 12 39.87 28.73 34.95
N ALA A 13 38.88 29.30 35.63
CA ALA A 13 38.89 29.93 36.97
C ALA A 13 37.49 30.56 37.19
N GLY A 14 36.83 30.61 38.35
CA GLY A 14 37.05 30.21 39.76
C GLY A 14 35.71 30.52 40.51
N MET A 15 35.21 29.63 41.37
CA MET A 15 35.25 29.67 42.86
C MET A 15 34.41 30.73 43.59
N SER A 16 33.40 30.25 44.35
CA SER A 16 33.04 30.59 45.76
C SER A 16 31.79 29.74 46.14
N VAL A 17 31.84 28.68 46.95
CA VAL A 17 32.00 28.54 48.43
C VAL A 17 30.82 29.10 49.25
N SER A 18 30.06 28.19 49.88
CA SER A 18 29.64 28.15 51.31
C SER A 18 28.53 27.08 51.45
N ASP A 19 28.80 25.93 52.07
CA ASP A 19 28.48 25.56 53.47
C ASP A 19 26.98 25.17 53.64
N GLY A 20 26.58 24.09 54.28
CA GLY A 20 27.26 23.04 55.03
C GLY A 20 26.20 22.08 55.62
N GLU A 21 26.70 20.96 56.17
CA GLU A 21 26.10 20.15 57.25
C GLU A 21 24.82 19.35 56.97
N ASP A 22 24.57 18.15 57.52
CA ASP A 22 25.37 17.13 58.21
C ASP A 22 24.42 15.93 58.49
N CYS A 23 25.00 14.76 58.79
CA CYS A 23 24.40 13.58 59.45
C CYS A 23 23.35 12.75 58.68
N GLY A 24 23.41 11.42 58.59
CA GLY A 24 24.28 10.42 59.21
C GLY A 24 23.58 9.06 59.24
N GLU A 25 24.36 7.99 59.01
CA GLU A 25 24.15 6.59 59.47
C GLU A 25 22.89 5.80 59.00
N SER A 26 22.88 4.47 58.80
CA SER A 26 23.82 3.38 59.04
C SER A 26 23.39 2.11 58.28
N ILE A 27 24.34 1.47 57.62
CA ILE A 27 24.78 0.07 57.83
C ILE A 27 23.81 -1.12 57.56
N ARG A 28 24.41 -2.08 56.80
CA ARG A 28 24.23 -3.56 56.69
C ARG A 28 23.25 -4.07 55.64
N SER A 29 23.51 -5.16 54.88
CA SER A 29 24.69 -5.98 54.52
C SER A 29 24.13 -7.26 53.86
N GLY A 30 24.82 -7.79 52.84
CA GLY A 30 24.67 -9.19 52.37
C GLY A 30 24.66 -9.28 50.84
N SER A 31 25.81 -9.38 50.15
CA SER A 31 26.67 -10.58 49.94
C SER A 31 25.95 -11.65 49.11
N SER A 32 26.22 -11.83 47.82
CA SER A 32 27.30 -12.62 47.17
C SER A 32 26.63 -13.24 45.92
N ALA A 33 27.25 -13.63 44.81
CA ALA A 33 28.62 -14.03 44.52
C ALA A 33 28.92 -13.81 43.03
N SER A 34 30.19 -13.58 42.75
CA SER A 34 30.81 -13.43 41.43
C SER A 34 31.46 -14.75 41.00
N ALA A 35 31.38 -15.11 39.71
CA ALA A 35 32.34 -15.99 39.01
C ALA A 35 32.11 -15.91 37.47
N PRO A 36 33.03 -16.34 36.59
CA PRO A 36 33.83 -15.39 35.80
C PRO A 36 33.77 -15.61 34.28
N SER A 37 34.16 -14.57 33.55
CA SER A 37 34.48 -14.60 32.11
C SER A 37 35.81 -15.33 31.85
N PRO A 38 35.98 -15.93 30.65
CA PRO A 38 37.29 -16.05 30.04
C PRO A 38 37.33 -15.48 28.62
N SER A 39 38.46 -14.87 28.29
CA SER A 39 38.94 -14.60 26.93
C SER A 39 40.48 -14.65 26.97
N PRO A 40 41.20 -14.55 25.85
CA PRO A 40 41.25 -15.44 24.69
C PRO A 40 42.66 -16.03 24.50
N SER A 41 42.83 -17.12 23.73
CA SER A 41 44.15 -17.58 23.29
C SER A 41 44.18 -17.95 21.80
N GLN A 42 45.30 -17.59 21.18
CA GLN A 42 45.61 -17.68 19.76
C GLN A 42 46.29 -19.02 19.37
N ARG A 43 46.24 -19.29 18.05
CA ARG A 43 47.23 -19.93 17.14
C ARG A 43 47.14 -21.43 16.80
N GLY A 44 47.21 -21.67 15.48
CA GLY A 44 47.58 -22.89 14.75
C GLY A 44 46.39 -23.47 13.96
N GLY A 45 46.37 -23.70 12.65
CA GLY A 45 47.41 -23.71 11.61
C GLY A 45 47.23 -24.92 10.67
N GLY A 46 46.30 -24.84 9.70
CA GLY A 46 46.16 -25.64 8.44
C GLY A 46 46.03 -27.18 8.50
N PRO A 47 45.80 -27.89 7.36
CA PRO A 47 45.36 -27.44 6.02
C PRO A 47 44.18 -28.24 5.40
N GLU A 48 43.70 -27.74 4.25
CA GLU A 48 43.08 -28.39 3.07
C GLU A 48 42.29 -29.71 3.18
N ALA A 49 41.02 -29.67 2.72
CA ALA A 49 40.46 -30.68 1.80
C ALA A 49 39.22 -30.12 1.09
N ALA A 50 39.40 -29.66 -0.15
CA ALA A 50 38.32 -29.36 -1.09
C ALA A 50 37.96 -30.63 -1.86
N ALA A 51 36.72 -31.10 -1.73
CA ALA A 51 36.17 -32.16 -2.57
C ALA A 51 35.42 -31.52 -3.74
N ALA A 52 36.05 -31.53 -4.90
CA ALA A 52 35.43 -31.24 -6.19
C ALA A 52 34.77 -32.52 -6.73
N VAL A 53 33.48 -32.47 -7.04
CA VAL A 53 32.81 -33.47 -7.86
C VAL A 53 32.73 -32.92 -9.28
N GLY A 54 33.62 -33.43 -10.14
CA GLY A 54 33.55 -33.25 -11.58
C GLY A 54 32.80 -34.43 -12.21
N ALA A 55 31.88 -34.12 -13.11
CA ALA A 55 31.37 -35.07 -14.10
C ALA A 55 31.59 -34.47 -15.49
N GLN A 56 32.53 -35.07 -16.22
CA GLN A 56 32.71 -34.94 -17.66
C GLN A 56 31.54 -35.60 -18.39
N LEU A 57 31.10 -35.05 -19.53
CA LEU A 57 30.71 -35.84 -20.70
C LEU A 57 30.87 -35.02 -22.00
N HIS A 58 31.72 -35.59 -22.86
CA HIS A 58 32.02 -35.43 -24.29
C HIS A 58 31.47 -34.31 -25.19
N GLU A 59 32.43 -33.70 -25.90
CA GLU A 59 32.35 -33.16 -27.27
C GLU A 59 32.17 -34.24 -28.36
N ARG A 60 31.48 -33.85 -29.44
CA ARG A 60 31.70 -34.10 -30.90
C ARG A 60 30.38 -33.78 -31.60
N GLY A 61 30.27 -33.07 -32.73
CA GLY A 61 31.13 -32.38 -33.70
C GLY A 61 30.16 -31.60 -34.62
N ASP A 62 30.44 -30.36 -35.00
CA ASP A 62 31.19 -29.94 -36.19
C ASP A 62 30.32 -29.71 -37.45
N LEU A 63 30.66 -28.63 -38.17
CA LEU A 63 30.24 -28.19 -39.52
C LEU A 63 28.81 -27.59 -39.65
N GLY A 64 28.60 -26.38 -40.21
CA GLY A 64 29.50 -25.57 -41.01
C GLY A 64 28.94 -24.18 -41.41
N LEU A 65 29.91 -23.41 -41.87
CA LEU A 65 29.96 -22.06 -42.44
C LEU A 65 28.80 -21.61 -43.34
N GLY A 66 28.48 -20.31 -43.26
CA GLY A 66 27.67 -19.59 -44.25
C GLY A 66 27.72 -18.08 -44.05
N THR A 67 28.78 -17.42 -44.53
CA THR A 67 28.97 -15.97 -44.58
C THR A 67 28.26 -15.33 -45.78
N SER A 68 27.53 -14.23 -45.57
CA SER A 68 27.37 -13.05 -46.44
C SER A 68 26.28 -12.17 -45.79
N GLY A 69 26.37 -10.85 -45.63
CA GLY A 69 26.98 -9.82 -46.44
C GLY A 69 25.86 -8.98 -47.06
N GLY A 70 25.48 -7.84 -46.45
CA GLY A 70 24.57 -6.88 -47.09
C GLY A 70 23.75 -5.95 -46.18
N ARG A 71 24.32 -4.79 -45.82
CA ARG A 71 23.60 -3.50 -45.68
C ARG A 71 24.05 -2.65 -46.88
N PRO A 72 23.24 -1.77 -47.50
CA PRO A 72 22.65 -0.60 -46.80
C PRO A 72 21.29 -0.12 -47.34
N GLY A 73 20.65 0.83 -46.63
CA GLY A 73 19.53 1.59 -47.19
C GLY A 73 18.73 2.38 -46.16
N ALA A 74 19.20 3.58 -45.83
CA ALA A 74 18.40 4.61 -45.17
C ALA A 74 17.66 5.45 -46.22
N PRO A 75 16.50 6.04 -45.91
CA PRO A 75 16.08 7.27 -46.57
C PRO A 75 16.00 8.43 -45.57
N GLN A 76 16.68 9.51 -45.93
CA GLN A 76 16.45 10.87 -45.46
C GLN A 76 15.09 11.38 -45.95
N ARG A 77 14.35 12.10 -45.11
CA ARG A 77 13.50 13.21 -45.54
C ARG A 77 13.68 14.41 -44.60
N ALA A 78 13.84 15.56 -45.24
CA ALA A 78 14.11 16.88 -44.68
C ALA A 78 12.79 17.58 -44.23
N PRO A 79 12.86 18.77 -43.60
CA PRO A 79 11.85 19.30 -42.69
C PRO A 79 10.81 20.21 -43.38
N VAL A 80 9.64 20.36 -42.78
CA VAL A 80 8.64 21.39 -43.13
C VAL A 80 8.14 22.08 -41.87
N GLY A 81 8.45 23.38 -41.77
CA GLY A 81 7.55 24.51 -41.49
C GLY A 81 6.55 24.47 -40.33
N LEU A 82 6.74 25.43 -39.43
CA LEU A 82 5.86 25.90 -38.35
C LEU A 82 4.61 26.64 -38.86
N ASP A 83 3.45 26.37 -38.25
CA ASP A 83 2.38 27.30 -37.82
C ASP A 83 1.33 26.40 -37.12
N GLY A 84 0.75 26.64 -35.94
CA GLY A 84 0.17 27.85 -35.37
C GLY A 84 -1.29 27.50 -35.00
N GLY A 85 -1.63 27.46 -33.70
CA GLY A 85 -3.02 27.35 -33.24
C GLY A 85 -3.29 26.29 -32.16
N GLU A 86 -3.22 26.69 -30.90
CA GLU A 86 -3.89 26.00 -29.78
C GLU A 86 -5.40 26.07 -30.00
N ALA A 87 -6.04 24.92 -30.19
CA ALA A 87 -7.49 24.77 -30.10
C ALA A 87 -7.80 23.93 -28.86
N VAL A 88 -8.57 24.52 -27.95
CA VAL A 88 -9.18 23.87 -26.80
C VAL A 88 -10.16 22.83 -27.35
N ALA A 89 -9.91 21.55 -27.07
CA ALA A 89 -10.82 20.47 -27.44
C ALA A 89 -11.98 20.45 -26.44
N GLU A 90 -13.15 20.88 -26.92
CA GLU A 90 -14.46 20.72 -26.30
C GLU A 90 -14.78 19.22 -26.26
N GLU A 91 -15.18 18.70 -25.10
CA GLU A 91 -15.57 17.30 -24.91
C GLU A 91 -16.82 17.02 -25.76
N ALA A 92 -16.65 16.26 -26.84
CA ALA A 92 -17.75 15.77 -27.65
C ALA A 92 -18.47 14.64 -26.90
N GLU A 93 -19.77 14.82 -26.65
CA GLU A 93 -20.67 13.73 -26.27
C GLU A 93 -20.59 12.62 -27.34
N GLU A 94 -20.11 11.45 -26.94
CA GLU A 94 -20.14 10.25 -27.77
C GLU A 94 -21.60 9.77 -27.89
N ASP A 95 -22.24 10.11 -29.01
CA ASP A 95 -23.51 9.51 -29.44
C ASP A 95 -23.30 8.01 -29.67
N GLY A 96 -23.71 7.22 -28.68
CA GLY A 96 -23.61 5.77 -28.65
C GLY A 96 -24.69 5.04 -29.46
N SER A 97 -25.13 5.58 -30.60
CA SER A 97 -25.99 4.85 -31.54
C SER A 97 -25.15 3.96 -32.47
N ARG A 98 -24.61 2.86 -31.92
CA ARG A 98 -24.21 1.70 -32.73
C ARG A 98 -25.45 0.84 -32.96
N ASP A 99 -25.82 0.69 -34.24
CA ASP A 99 -26.90 -0.18 -34.70
C ASP A 99 -26.84 -1.56 -34.01
N GLU A 100 -27.93 -1.95 -33.35
CA GLU A 100 -28.11 -3.26 -32.69
C GLU A 100 -27.96 -4.45 -33.68
N ASP A 101 -27.90 -4.19 -34.98
CA ASP A 101 -27.84 -5.20 -36.05
C ASP A 101 -26.42 -5.71 -36.38
N ASN A 102 -25.36 -5.22 -35.73
CA ASN A 102 -23.98 -5.59 -36.05
C ASN A 102 -23.25 -6.41 -34.96
N ALA A 103 -24.00 -7.07 -34.08
CA ALA A 103 -23.42 -8.01 -33.12
C ALA A 103 -22.74 -9.19 -33.87
N ILE A 104 -21.42 -9.27 -33.80
CA ILE A 104 -20.58 -10.33 -34.41
C ILE A 104 -20.91 -11.72 -33.83
N TRP A 105 -21.60 -11.75 -32.69
CA TRP A 105 -21.90 -12.95 -31.91
C TRP A 105 -23.40 -13.24 -31.92
N PRO A 106 -23.87 -14.33 -32.55
CA PRO A 106 -25.26 -14.73 -32.44
C PRO A 106 -25.48 -15.37 -31.06
N SER A 107 -26.14 -14.67 -30.12
CA SER A 107 -26.67 -15.33 -28.93
C SER A 107 -27.89 -14.64 -28.31
N PHE A 108 -28.66 -15.43 -27.54
CA PHE A 108 -29.60 -15.11 -26.45
C PHE A 108 -31.08 -15.47 -26.60
N ALA A 109 -31.57 -15.98 -27.73
CA ALA A 109 -32.92 -16.55 -27.81
C ALA A 109 -32.99 -17.79 -28.71
N ARG A 110 -32.84 -18.98 -28.12
CA ARG A 110 -33.62 -20.12 -28.57
C ARG A 110 -34.90 -20.12 -27.75
N ASP A 111 -35.99 -19.66 -28.37
CA ASP A 111 -37.32 -19.85 -27.83
C ASP A 111 -37.53 -21.34 -27.50
N GLY A 112 -37.67 -21.64 -26.21
CA GLY A 112 -38.22 -22.91 -25.75
C GLY A 112 -37.29 -23.92 -25.07
N ASP A 113 -36.07 -23.56 -24.65
CA ASP A 113 -35.25 -24.47 -23.82
C ASP A 113 -35.25 -24.01 -22.35
N GLU A 114 -35.67 -24.89 -21.43
CA GLU A 114 -35.78 -24.65 -19.97
C GLU A 114 -34.41 -24.42 -19.28
N GLY A 115 -33.34 -24.17 -20.05
CA GLY A 115 -31.96 -23.96 -19.59
C GLY A 115 -31.35 -22.59 -19.93
N GLY A 116 -32.11 -21.64 -20.45
CA GLY A 116 -31.60 -20.30 -20.80
C GLY A 116 -31.12 -19.51 -19.58
N LEU A 117 -29.93 -18.90 -19.68
CA LEU A 117 -29.44 -17.90 -18.72
C LEU A 117 -30.48 -16.78 -18.64
N GLY A 118 -31.15 -16.62 -17.48
CA GLY A 118 -32.25 -15.68 -17.33
C GLY A 118 -31.86 -14.24 -17.70
N ARG A 119 -32.85 -13.38 -17.98
CA ARG A 119 -32.67 -11.95 -18.38
C ARG A 119 -31.62 -11.16 -17.58
N GLN A 120 -31.41 -11.51 -16.31
CA GLN A 120 -30.38 -10.91 -15.44
C GLN A 120 -28.92 -11.08 -15.95
N ALA A 121 -28.65 -12.06 -16.82
CA ALA A 121 -27.33 -12.33 -17.38
C ALA A 121 -27.07 -11.61 -18.72
N ALA A 122 -28.13 -11.23 -19.45
CA ALA A 122 -28.03 -10.67 -20.80
C ALA A 122 -27.73 -9.16 -20.81
N GLU A 123 -28.12 -8.43 -19.76
CA GLU A 123 -27.99 -6.97 -19.68
C GLU A 123 -27.15 -6.53 -18.48
N VAL A 124 -26.56 -5.34 -18.59
CA VAL A 124 -25.85 -4.69 -17.47
C VAL A 124 -26.87 -4.17 -16.47
N ASN A 125 -27.15 -4.95 -15.42
CA ASN A 125 -28.05 -4.52 -14.35
C ASN A 125 -27.35 -3.53 -13.40
N THR A 126 -27.81 -2.28 -13.41
CA THR A 126 -27.30 -1.20 -12.55
C THR A 126 -28.13 -0.97 -11.28
N SER A 127 -29.30 -1.60 -11.19
CA SER A 127 -30.31 -1.35 -10.16
C SER A 127 -30.21 -2.26 -8.93
N SER A 128 -29.59 -3.43 -9.08
CA SER A 128 -29.40 -4.38 -8.00
C SER A 128 -28.06 -5.11 -8.09
N PHE A 129 -27.58 -5.58 -6.94
CA PHE A 129 -26.35 -6.37 -6.82
C PHE A 129 -26.62 -7.68 -6.06
N GLU A 130 -27.29 -8.60 -6.74
CA GLU A 130 -27.67 -9.92 -6.24
C GLU A 130 -26.59 -10.97 -6.52
N LEU A 131 -26.80 -12.23 -6.11
CA LEU A 131 -25.88 -13.32 -6.43
C LEU A 131 -26.00 -13.70 -7.91
N LEU A 132 -24.86 -13.78 -8.62
CA LEU A 132 -24.84 -14.36 -9.96
C LEU A 132 -24.87 -15.89 -9.84
N SER A 133 -25.96 -16.50 -10.28
CA SER A 133 -26.10 -17.95 -10.36
C SER A 133 -26.09 -18.39 -11.82
N LEU A 134 -25.04 -19.12 -12.21
CA LEU A 134 -24.90 -19.69 -13.55
C LEU A 134 -25.07 -21.22 -13.48
N PRO A 135 -25.62 -21.87 -14.52
CA PRO A 135 -25.58 -23.32 -14.62
C PRO A 135 -24.15 -23.86 -14.49
N PRO A 136 -23.91 -24.96 -13.77
CA PRO A 136 -22.55 -25.50 -13.57
C PRO A 136 -21.79 -25.76 -14.88
N ALA A 137 -22.51 -26.14 -15.94
CA ALA A 137 -21.94 -26.34 -17.27
C ALA A 137 -21.39 -25.04 -17.87
N VAL A 138 -22.09 -23.91 -17.70
CA VAL A 138 -21.65 -22.59 -18.18
C VAL A 138 -20.41 -22.14 -17.41
N ALA A 139 -20.41 -22.27 -16.09
CA ALA A 139 -19.26 -21.91 -15.26
C ALA A 139 -18.01 -22.75 -15.62
N ALA A 140 -18.19 -24.06 -15.85
CA ALA A 140 -17.12 -24.95 -16.28
C ALA A 140 -16.56 -24.57 -17.66
N GLU A 141 -17.41 -24.23 -18.63
CA GLU A 141 -16.96 -23.77 -19.96
C GLU A 141 -16.15 -22.48 -19.92
N VAL A 142 -16.56 -21.51 -19.07
CA VAL A 142 -15.79 -20.27 -18.88
C VAL A 142 -14.42 -20.56 -18.25
N GLN A 143 -14.37 -21.42 -17.24
CA GLN A 143 -13.11 -21.86 -16.62
C GLN A 143 -12.20 -22.61 -17.60
N MET A 144 -12.77 -23.47 -18.43
CA MET A 144 -12.04 -24.20 -19.48
C MET A 144 -11.50 -23.26 -20.55
N THR A 145 -12.31 -22.30 -21.00
CA THR A 145 -11.90 -21.27 -21.96
C THR A 145 -10.76 -20.43 -21.42
N TRP A 146 -10.87 -19.94 -20.18
CA TRP A 146 -9.80 -19.17 -19.54
C TRP A 146 -8.50 -19.97 -19.41
N SER A 147 -8.62 -21.25 -19.02
CA SER A 147 -7.47 -22.16 -18.97
C SER A 147 -6.86 -22.35 -20.35
N ALA A 148 -7.66 -22.56 -21.40
CA ALA A 148 -7.18 -22.72 -22.76
C ALA A 148 -6.43 -21.47 -23.27
N TYR A 149 -6.97 -20.28 -23.01
CA TYR A 149 -6.33 -19.00 -23.30
C TYR A 149 -4.94 -18.90 -22.64
N LEU A 150 -4.87 -19.18 -21.34
CA LEU A 150 -3.61 -19.15 -20.59
C LEU A 150 -2.56 -20.15 -21.09
N HIS A 151 -2.98 -21.34 -21.54
CA HIS A 151 -2.07 -22.33 -22.09
C HIS A 151 -1.62 -22.00 -23.52
N GLY A 152 -2.39 -21.20 -24.25
CA GLY A 152 -2.03 -20.72 -25.59
C GLY A 152 -1.04 -19.57 -25.59
N ALA A 153 -0.99 -18.78 -24.52
CA ALA A 153 -0.11 -17.62 -24.41
C ALA A 153 1.36 -18.01 -24.11
N GLU A 154 2.31 -17.22 -24.63
CA GLU A 154 3.75 -17.40 -24.36
C GLU A 154 4.09 -17.28 -22.87
N SER A 155 3.41 -16.38 -22.17
CA SER A 155 3.52 -16.18 -20.73
C SER A 155 2.25 -15.54 -20.19
N ARG A 156 2.07 -15.56 -18.86
CA ARG A 156 0.97 -14.85 -18.20
C ARG A 156 1.03 -13.34 -18.41
N GLU A 157 2.24 -12.79 -18.50
CA GLU A 157 2.45 -11.37 -18.78
C GLU A 157 2.02 -11.04 -20.20
N ALA A 158 2.40 -11.86 -21.19
CA ALA A 158 1.97 -11.71 -22.58
C ALA A 158 0.44 -11.80 -22.72
N ALA A 159 -0.20 -12.75 -22.01
CA ALA A 159 -1.66 -12.84 -21.95
C ALA A 159 -2.31 -11.57 -21.37
N GLY A 160 -1.74 -11.00 -20.31
CA GLY A 160 -2.25 -9.75 -19.73
C GLY A 160 -2.03 -8.54 -20.65
N GLU A 161 -0.92 -8.50 -21.37
CA GLU A 161 -0.65 -7.45 -22.34
C GLU A 161 -1.57 -7.54 -23.57
N ALA A 162 -1.94 -8.74 -24.01
CA ALA A 162 -2.92 -8.95 -25.07
C ALA A 162 -4.31 -8.44 -24.66
N VAL A 163 -4.76 -8.74 -23.44
CA VAL A 163 -6.01 -8.18 -22.86
C VAL A 163 -5.98 -6.65 -22.87
N LEU A 164 -4.89 -6.05 -22.40
CA LEU A 164 -4.74 -4.59 -22.42
C LEU A 164 -4.66 -3.99 -23.82
N ALA A 165 -4.06 -4.70 -24.78
CA ALA A 165 -4.02 -4.27 -26.18
C ALA A 165 -5.44 -4.23 -26.75
N ALA A 166 -6.19 -5.33 -26.62
CA ALA A 166 -7.57 -5.44 -27.10
C ALA A 166 -8.45 -4.32 -26.52
N ILE A 167 -8.38 -4.06 -25.21
CA ILE A 167 -9.16 -2.98 -24.58
C ILE A 167 -8.77 -1.60 -25.13
N PHE A 168 -7.48 -1.32 -25.32
CA PHE A 168 -7.01 -0.01 -25.78
C PHE A 168 -7.21 0.24 -27.27
N GLU A 169 -7.30 -0.83 -28.06
CA GLU A 169 -7.69 -0.77 -29.47
C GLU A 169 -9.19 -0.52 -29.60
N SER A 170 -10.02 -1.21 -28.81
CA SER A 170 -11.48 -1.03 -28.81
C SER A 170 -11.95 0.26 -28.15
N ALA A 171 -11.21 0.78 -27.17
CA ALA A 171 -11.50 2.04 -26.46
C ALA A 171 -10.22 2.86 -26.19
N PRO A 172 -9.70 3.59 -27.19
CA PRO A 172 -8.49 4.40 -27.04
C PRO A 172 -8.61 5.51 -25.98
N SER A 173 -9.82 6.05 -25.78
CA SER A 173 -10.11 7.10 -24.79
C SER A 173 -9.79 6.67 -23.35
N LEU A 174 -9.92 5.37 -23.05
CA LEU A 174 -9.63 4.81 -21.73
C LEU A 174 -8.14 4.83 -21.37
N GLN A 175 -7.23 4.89 -22.35
CA GLN A 175 -5.77 4.87 -22.10
C GLN A 175 -5.34 5.96 -21.12
N SER A 176 -5.99 7.13 -21.17
CA SER A 176 -5.72 8.26 -20.30
C SER A 176 -5.94 7.94 -18.81
N LEU A 177 -6.81 6.99 -18.48
CA LEU A 177 -7.13 6.56 -17.13
C LEU A 177 -6.06 5.62 -16.55
N PHE A 178 -5.28 4.95 -17.40
CA PHE A 178 -4.25 3.99 -16.97
C PHE A 178 -2.91 4.67 -16.74
N LYS A 179 -2.74 5.25 -15.54
CA LYS A 179 -1.47 5.88 -15.12
C LYS A 179 -0.40 4.89 -14.62
N THR A 180 -0.81 3.66 -14.31
CA THR A 180 0.08 2.59 -13.85
C THR A 180 0.84 1.98 -15.03
N PRO A 181 2.14 1.62 -14.88
CA PRO A 181 2.90 1.00 -15.97
C PRO A 181 2.19 -0.21 -16.57
N ARG A 182 2.23 -0.33 -17.90
CA ARG A 182 1.48 -1.32 -18.67
C ARG A 182 1.65 -2.76 -18.16
N ALA A 183 2.89 -3.22 -17.94
CA ALA A 183 3.16 -4.57 -17.45
C ALA A 183 2.52 -4.86 -16.08
N VAL A 184 2.50 -3.85 -15.19
CA VAL A 184 1.85 -3.99 -13.86
C VAL A 184 0.34 -4.06 -14.01
N MET A 185 -0.24 -3.27 -14.91
CA MET A 185 -1.68 -3.35 -15.20
C MET A 185 -2.05 -4.67 -15.86
N ALA A 186 -1.23 -5.21 -16.77
CA ALA A 186 -1.43 -6.50 -17.40
C ALA A 186 -1.56 -7.60 -16.33
N MET A 187 -0.61 -7.63 -15.38
CA MET A 187 -0.65 -8.59 -14.28
C MET A 187 -1.85 -8.42 -13.36
N ARG A 188 -2.26 -7.17 -13.07
CA ARG A 188 -3.48 -6.90 -12.28
C ARG A 188 -4.74 -7.42 -12.96
N PHE A 189 -4.88 -7.21 -14.27
CA PHE A 189 -5.99 -7.77 -15.04
C PHE A 189 -5.99 -9.29 -15.01
N MET A 190 -4.83 -9.93 -15.21
CA MET A 190 -4.72 -11.39 -15.14
C MET A 190 -5.14 -11.94 -13.79
N ILE A 191 -4.66 -11.35 -12.70
CA ILE A 191 -5.04 -11.77 -11.34
C ILE A 191 -6.53 -11.53 -11.08
N GLY A 192 -7.06 -10.38 -11.51
CA GLY A 192 -8.47 -10.02 -11.36
C GLY A 192 -9.40 -10.99 -12.08
N LEU A 193 -9.20 -11.19 -13.39
CA LEU A 193 -10.00 -12.09 -14.21
C LEU A 193 -9.87 -13.55 -13.72
N GLN A 194 -8.65 -14.00 -13.40
CA GLN A 194 -8.44 -15.33 -12.83
C GLN A 194 -9.22 -15.54 -11.53
N THR A 195 -9.28 -14.53 -10.66
CA THR A 195 -10.02 -14.62 -9.39
C THR A 195 -11.52 -14.73 -9.64
N LEU A 196 -12.06 -13.93 -10.57
CA LEU A 196 -13.48 -13.96 -10.93
C LEU A 196 -13.86 -15.32 -11.54
N VAL A 197 -13.11 -15.79 -12.54
CA VAL A 197 -13.32 -17.08 -13.20
C VAL A 197 -13.24 -18.25 -12.20
N ALA A 198 -12.28 -18.20 -11.27
CA ALA A 198 -12.11 -19.23 -10.25
C ALA A 198 -13.23 -19.27 -9.18
N HIS A 199 -14.16 -18.31 -9.18
CA HIS A 199 -15.26 -18.23 -8.22
C HIS A 199 -16.64 -18.36 -8.86
N MET A 200 -16.72 -18.62 -10.17
CA MET A 200 -18.00 -18.73 -10.89
C MET A 200 -18.91 -19.86 -10.41
N ASP A 201 -18.34 -20.89 -9.78
CA ASP A 201 -19.06 -22.00 -9.15
C ASP A 201 -19.44 -21.72 -7.68
N ALA A 202 -19.06 -20.58 -7.13
CA ALA A 202 -19.29 -20.17 -5.75
C ALA A 202 -19.88 -18.75 -5.68
N PRO A 203 -21.20 -18.57 -5.90
CA PRO A 203 -21.84 -17.25 -6.01
C PRO A 203 -21.52 -16.27 -4.87
N ASP A 204 -21.47 -16.74 -3.61
CA ASP A 204 -21.13 -15.91 -2.46
C ASP A 204 -19.69 -15.36 -2.51
N LYS A 205 -18.74 -16.20 -2.96
CA LYS A 205 -17.34 -15.82 -3.12
C LYS A 205 -17.18 -14.87 -4.30
N LEU A 206 -17.87 -15.15 -5.41
CA LEU A 206 -17.87 -14.27 -6.59
C LEU A 206 -18.43 -12.89 -6.22
N LYS A 207 -19.59 -12.83 -5.56
CA LYS A 207 -20.19 -11.57 -5.11
C LYS A 207 -19.22 -10.79 -4.21
N THR A 208 -18.57 -11.46 -3.26
CA THR A 208 -17.57 -10.81 -2.39
C THR A 208 -16.39 -10.25 -3.19
N ALA A 209 -15.89 -10.99 -4.19
CA ALA A 209 -14.79 -10.56 -5.05
C ALA A 209 -15.19 -9.37 -5.93
N VAL A 210 -16.37 -9.42 -6.55
CA VAL A 210 -16.93 -8.33 -7.38
C VAL A 210 -17.20 -7.09 -6.54
N GLU A 211 -17.73 -7.25 -5.33
CA GLU A 211 -17.96 -6.14 -4.39
C GLU A 211 -16.64 -5.45 -4.01
N THR A 212 -15.61 -6.25 -3.72
CA THR A 212 -14.26 -5.77 -3.42
C THR A 212 -13.70 -4.94 -4.58
N LEU A 213 -13.85 -5.43 -5.82
CA LEU A 213 -13.43 -4.71 -7.02
C LEU A 213 -14.29 -3.45 -7.26
N GLY A 214 -15.60 -3.49 -7.00
CA GLY A 214 -16.48 -2.34 -7.17
C GLY A 214 -16.10 -1.18 -6.25
N PHE A 215 -15.74 -1.46 -4.99
CA PHE A 215 -15.18 -0.43 -4.11
C PHE A 215 -13.84 0.13 -4.61
N GLN A 216 -12.98 -0.70 -5.20
CA GLN A 216 -11.72 -0.23 -5.82
C GLN A 216 -11.96 0.62 -7.08
N HIS A 217 -13.10 0.46 -7.75
CA HIS A 217 -13.48 1.21 -8.94
C HIS A 217 -14.41 2.39 -8.65
N LEU A 218 -14.68 2.68 -7.38
CA LEU A 218 -15.66 3.69 -6.98
C LEU A 218 -15.31 5.11 -7.45
N GLU A 219 -14.01 5.45 -7.47
CA GLU A 219 -13.51 6.74 -7.93
C GLU A 219 -13.44 6.84 -9.46
N MET A 220 -13.61 5.72 -10.17
CA MET A 220 -13.66 5.69 -11.62
C MET A 220 -15.09 5.80 -12.11
N GLU A 221 -15.29 6.60 -13.15
CA GLU A 221 -16.57 6.71 -13.80
C GLU A 221 -16.82 5.47 -14.69
N VAL A 222 -17.45 4.45 -14.12
CA VAL A 222 -17.93 3.29 -14.87
C VAL A 222 -19.33 3.58 -15.38
N THR A 223 -19.56 3.40 -16.69
CA THR A 223 -20.85 3.61 -17.36
C THR A 223 -21.22 2.37 -18.17
N VAL A 224 -22.51 2.17 -18.47
CA VAL A 224 -22.97 1.02 -19.28
C VAL A 224 -22.24 0.95 -20.63
N PRO A 225 -22.08 2.04 -21.41
CA PRO A 225 -21.32 1.99 -22.65
C PRO A 225 -19.86 1.54 -22.47
N ARG A 226 -19.17 2.02 -21.42
CA ARG A 226 -17.79 1.61 -21.12
C ARG A 226 -17.72 0.13 -20.75
N VAL A 227 -18.71 -0.39 -20.01
CA VAL A 227 -18.81 -1.82 -19.68
C VAL A 227 -19.00 -2.65 -20.95
N THR A 228 -19.90 -2.24 -21.85
CA THR A 228 -20.14 -2.93 -23.13
C THR A 228 -18.87 -3.01 -23.98
N VAL A 229 -18.18 -1.88 -24.20
CA VAL A 229 -16.94 -1.86 -24.98
C VAL A 229 -15.84 -2.71 -24.35
N PHE A 230 -15.70 -2.65 -23.02
CA PHE A 230 -14.74 -3.45 -22.28
C PHE A 230 -15.03 -4.95 -22.39
N ARG A 231 -16.31 -5.34 -22.25
CA ARG A 231 -16.76 -6.73 -22.38
C ARG A 231 -16.48 -7.27 -23.77
N ASP A 232 -16.91 -6.55 -24.80
CA ASP A 232 -16.83 -7.00 -26.19
C ASP A 232 -15.36 -7.15 -26.61
N ALA A 233 -14.46 -6.24 -26.18
CA ALA A 233 -13.02 -6.38 -26.41
C ALA A 233 -12.43 -7.67 -25.83
N ILE A 234 -12.88 -8.10 -24.64
CA ILE A 234 -12.43 -9.36 -24.03
C ILE A 234 -13.02 -10.57 -24.77
N LEU A 235 -14.30 -10.52 -25.14
CA LEU A 235 -14.96 -11.60 -25.89
C LEU A 235 -14.28 -11.79 -27.26
N ASP A 236 -14.01 -10.72 -27.99
CA ASP A 236 -13.35 -10.75 -29.30
C ASP A 236 -11.92 -11.31 -29.21
N LEU A 237 -11.18 -10.92 -28.17
CA LEU A 237 -9.86 -11.47 -27.89
C LEU A 237 -9.92 -12.97 -27.62
N LEU A 238 -10.82 -13.41 -26.72
CA LEU A 238 -10.96 -14.82 -26.36
C LEU A 238 -11.38 -15.65 -27.58
N ALA A 239 -12.29 -15.15 -28.41
CA ALA A 239 -12.67 -15.83 -29.63
C ALA A 239 -11.50 -15.97 -30.62
N THR A 240 -10.71 -14.92 -30.78
CA THR A 240 -9.54 -14.91 -31.67
C THR A 240 -8.48 -15.90 -31.21
N GLU A 241 -8.17 -15.91 -29.91
CA GLU A 241 -7.06 -16.69 -29.35
C GLU A 241 -7.45 -18.15 -29.05
N CYS A 242 -8.72 -18.43 -28.74
CA CYS A 242 -9.20 -19.77 -28.43
C CYS A 242 -9.86 -20.49 -29.61
N GLY A 243 -10.28 -19.78 -30.65
CA GLY A 243 -10.92 -20.35 -31.84
C GLY A 243 -12.09 -21.26 -31.49
N ASP A 244 -12.10 -22.49 -32.02
CA ASP A 244 -13.16 -23.49 -31.78
C ASP A 244 -13.35 -23.86 -30.30
N LYS A 245 -12.38 -23.56 -29.42
CA LYS A 245 -12.51 -23.78 -27.97
C LYS A 245 -13.37 -22.71 -27.30
N PHE A 246 -13.63 -21.58 -27.96
CA PHE A 246 -14.55 -20.56 -27.49
C PHE A 246 -15.98 -20.91 -27.95
N THR A 247 -16.63 -21.79 -27.19
CA THR A 247 -17.98 -22.28 -27.50
C THR A 247 -19.02 -21.19 -27.30
N ALA A 248 -20.21 -21.33 -27.90
CA ALA A 248 -21.33 -20.43 -27.64
C ALA A 248 -21.68 -20.39 -26.14
N LEU A 249 -21.58 -21.54 -25.45
CA LEU A 249 -21.84 -21.64 -24.02
C LEU A 249 -20.78 -20.89 -23.19
N ALA A 250 -19.52 -20.92 -23.59
CA ALA A 250 -18.46 -20.11 -23.00
C ALA A 250 -18.68 -18.61 -23.24
N SER A 251 -19.05 -18.23 -24.47
CA SER A 251 -19.37 -16.85 -24.82
C SER A 251 -20.48 -16.29 -23.93
N ASP A 252 -21.58 -17.03 -23.77
CA ASP A 252 -22.70 -16.62 -22.93
C ASP A 252 -22.29 -16.46 -21.45
N GLY A 253 -21.46 -17.38 -20.95
CA GLY A 253 -20.94 -17.32 -19.58
C GLY A 253 -20.02 -16.12 -19.34
N TRP A 254 -19.13 -15.82 -20.27
CA TRP A 254 -18.25 -14.64 -20.20
C TRP A 254 -19.05 -13.34 -20.29
N HIS A 255 -20.03 -13.29 -21.19
CA HIS A 255 -20.93 -12.16 -21.34
C HIS A 255 -21.68 -11.88 -20.02
N ALA A 256 -22.27 -12.91 -19.42
CA ALA A 256 -22.97 -12.83 -18.14
C ALA A 256 -22.05 -12.37 -17.00
N LEU A 257 -20.84 -12.93 -16.91
CA LEU A 257 -19.86 -12.56 -15.90
C LEU A 257 -19.47 -11.09 -15.99
N LEU A 258 -19.15 -10.60 -17.19
CA LEU A 258 -18.67 -9.24 -17.40
C LEU A 258 -19.79 -8.19 -17.25
N ASN A 259 -21.02 -8.52 -17.67
CA ASN A 259 -22.20 -7.68 -17.39
C ASN A 259 -22.47 -7.58 -15.89
N TYR A 260 -22.40 -8.71 -15.16
CA TYR A 260 -22.58 -8.74 -13.71
C TYR A 260 -21.53 -7.87 -12.99
N VAL A 261 -20.25 -8.01 -13.38
CA VAL A 261 -19.16 -7.22 -12.80
C VAL A 261 -19.36 -5.72 -13.07
N GLY A 262 -19.62 -5.34 -14.32
CA GLY A 262 -19.83 -3.93 -14.69
C GLY A 262 -21.06 -3.32 -14.04
N GLY A 263 -22.16 -4.06 -14.00
CA GLY A 263 -23.41 -3.65 -13.34
C GLY A 263 -23.21 -3.44 -11.84
N ALA A 264 -22.49 -4.35 -11.18
CA ALA A 264 -22.13 -4.22 -9.78
C ALA A 264 -21.27 -2.98 -9.48
N PHE A 265 -20.31 -2.64 -10.35
CA PHE A 265 -19.48 -1.43 -10.18
C PHE A 265 -20.34 -0.16 -10.23
N ILE A 266 -21.27 -0.10 -11.17
CA ILE A 266 -22.21 1.02 -11.31
C ILE A 266 -23.14 1.08 -10.10
N TYR A 267 -23.72 -0.05 -9.69
CA TYR A 267 -24.60 -0.13 -8.52
C TYR A 267 -23.88 0.34 -7.25
N ILE A 268 -22.65 -0.14 -7.00
CA ILE A 268 -21.85 0.22 -5.83
C ILE A 268 -21.56 1.71 -5.82
N ARG A 269 -21.19 2.29 -6.97
CA ARG A 269 -21.00 3.74 -7.10
C ARG A 269 -22.29 4.48 -6.75
N LEU A 270 -23.41 4.16 -7.41
CA LEU A 270 -24.69 4.85 -7.17
C LEU A 270 -25.19 4.70 -5.73
N THR A 271 -24.96 3.55 -5.10
CA THR A 271 -25.48 3.25 -3.75
C THR A 271 -24.62 3.83 -2.63
N TYR A 272 -23.30 3.84 -2.79
CA TYR A 272 -22.37 4.15 -1.71
C TYR A 272 -21.61 5.48 -1.88
N VAL A 273 -21.60 6.10 -3.06
CA VAL A 273 -20.85 7.36 -3.28
C VAL A 273 -21.29 8.46 -2.32
N ASP A 274 -22.60 8.62 -2.09
CA ASP A 274 -23.11 9.67 -1.22
C ASP A 274 -22.75 9.41 0.24
N ARG A 275 -22.83 8.15 0.69
CA ARG A 275 -22.37 7.76 2.04
C ARG A 275 -20.90 8.08 2.23
N LEU A 276 -20.07 7.77 1.25
CA LEU A 276 -18.63 8.02 1.31
C LEU A 276 -18.31 9.52 1.28
N ARG A 277 -19.06 10.30 0.49
CA ARG A 277 -18.98 11.76 0.49
C ARG A 277 -19.38 12.34 1.85
N ILE A 278 -20.46 11.85 2.45
CA ILE A 278 -20.92 12.24 3.79
C ILE A 278 -19.85 11.92 4.83
N LEU A 279 -19.31 10.69 4.84
CA LEU A 279 -18.24 10.27 5.75
C LEU A 279 -17.02 11.19 5.61
N ALA A 280 -16.53 11.42 4.40
CA ALA A 280 -15.36 12.26 4.15
C ALA A 280 -15.57 13.72 4.60
N LYS A 281 -16.69 14.34 4.21
CA LYS A 281 -17.01 15.73 4.56
C LYS A 281 -17.20 15.90 6.06
N SER A 282 -18.06 15.08 6.67
CA SER A 282 -18.33 15.17 8.11
C SER A 282 -17.11 14.83 8.97
N TRP A 283 -16.26 13.89 8.52
CA TRP A 283 -15.00 13.59 9.20
C TRP A 283 -14.00 14.74 9.14
N ALA A 284 -13.90 15.43 8.00
CA ALA A 284 -13.05 16.61 7.85
C ALA A 284 -13.53 17.75 8.76
N THR A 285 -14.84 18.03 8.76
CA THR A 285 -15.47 19.00 9.68
C THR A 285 -15.20 18.65 11.14
N ALA A 286 -15.40 17.40 11.54
CA ALA A 286 -15.19 16.94 12.91
C ALA A 286 -13.71 17.01 13.36
N ASN A 287 -12.76 17.24 12.45
CA ASN A 287 -11.35 17.35 12.75
C ASN A 287 -10.72 18.70 12.33
N ASN A 288 -11.55 19.70 11.99
CA ASN A 288 -11.09 21.00 11.47
C ASN A 288 -10.10 20.88 10.29
N LYS A 289 -10.18 19.79 9.52
CA LYS A 289 -9.36 19.60 8.33
C LYS A 289 -10.03 20.37 7.19
N LYS A 290 -9.27 21.19 6.45
CA LYS A 290 -9.76 21.73 5.17
C LYS A 290 -10.01 20.52 4.25
N VAL A 291 -11.22 20.41 3.72
CA VAL A 291 -11.49 19.48 2.63
C VAL A 291 -10.74 20.05 1.42
N GLU A 292 -9.60 19.47 1.06
CA GLU A 292 -9.16 19.58 -0.32
C GLU A 292 -10.22 18.84 -1.13
N GLU A 293 -10.97 19.57 -1.95
CA GLU A 293 -11.86 18.97 -2.92
C GLU A 293 -11.02 17.99 -3.74
N ALA A 294 -11.16 16.70 -3.47
CA ALA A 294 -10.77 15.68 -4.42
C ALA A 294 -11.43 16.10 -5.74
N THR A 295 -10.63 16.21 -6.79
CA THR A 295 -11.04 16.68 -8.11
C THR A 295 -12.11 15.74 -8.65
N VAL A 296 -13.38 16.01 -8.32
CA VAL A 296 -14.56 15.43 -8.96
C VAL A 296 -14.72 16.21 -10.25
N HIS A 297 -14.04 15.78 -11.32
CA HIS A 297 -14.43 16.19 -12.66
C HIS A 297 -15.71 15.45 -13.04
N GLY A 298 -16.75 16.22 -13.39
CA GLY A 298 -17.98 15.73 -14.02
C GLY A 298 -19.19 15.64 -13.10
N SER A 299 -19.88 16.77 -12.90
CA SER A 299 -21.32 16.91 -13.22
C SER A 299 -21.82 18.29 -12.76
N ASP A 300 -22.29 19.09 -13.72
CA ASP A 300 -23.08 20.28 -13.48
C ASP A 300 -24.33 19.93 -12.66
N ALA A 301 -24.46 20.56 -11.50
CA ALA A 301 -25.74 20.76 -10.84
C ALA A 301 -25.69 22.12 -10.16
N SER A 302 -26.23 23.11 -10.85
CA SER A 302 -26.58 24.42 -10.33
C SER A 302 -27.53 24.28 -9.13
N THR A 303 -27.09 24.71 -7.96
CA THR A 303 -27.99 25.15 -6.89
C THR A 303 -27.43 26.40 -6.23
N ALA A 304 -28.34 27.34 -6.04
CA ALA A 304 -28.13 28.74 -5.70
C ALA A 304 -27.36 28.94 -4.40
N GLY A 305 -26.63 30.05 -4.33
CA GLY A 305 -25.86 30.46 -3.16
C GLY A 305 -26.73 30.80 -1.97
N ASP A 306 -26.19 30.50 -0.78
CA ASP A 306 -26.67 31.04 0.48
C ASP A 306 -25.50 31.71 1.20
N ASP A 307 -25.68 32.99 1.47
CA ASP A 307 -24.84 33.81 2.34
C ASP A 307 -24.92 33.31 3.79
N PRO A 308 -23.83 33.35 4.57
CA PRO A 308 -23.80 32.88 5.96
C PRO A 308 -24.31 33.97 6.91
N GLN A 309 -25.62 34.22 6.93
CA GLN A 309 -26.26 35.10 7.91
C GLN A 309 -27.69 34.60 8.22
N ASP A 310 -27.81 33.46 8.93
CA ASP A 310 -28.96 33.16 9.79
C ASP A 310 -28.72 31.85 10.58
N ALA A 311 -27.89 31.94 11.62
CA ALA A 311 -27.54 30.81 12.49
C ALA A 311 -27.85 31.13 13.97
N ALA A 312 -29.09 31.51 14.28
CA ALA A 312 -29.52 31.82 15.65
C ALA A 312 -30.78 31.08 16.13
N GLY A 313 -31.34 30.15 15.35
CA GLY A 313 -32.72 29.68 15.57
C GLY A 313 -32.95 28.32 16.23
N LYS A 314 -31.94 27.48 16.50
CA LYS A 314 -32.17 26.09 16.96
C LYS A 314 -31.16 25.59 18.01
N GLN A 315 -30.82 26.44 18.97
CA GLN A 315 -29.87 26.11 20.05
C GLN A 315 -30.55 25.62 21.35
N GLU A 316 -31.89 25.70 21.45
CA GLU A 316 -32.60 25.54 22.73
C GLU A 316 -32.74 24.09 23.23
N ASP A 317 -32.73 23.07 22.35
CA ASP A 317 -32.89 21.68 22.78
C ASP A 317 -31.58 21.04 23.30
N TYR A 318 -30.41 21.57 22.90
CA TYR A 318 -29.09 21.02 23.28
C TYR A 318 -28.53 21.59 24.58
N GLU A 319 -28.97 22.78 25.02
CA GLU A 319 -28.51 23.41 26.28
C GLU A 319 -29.11 22.76 27.53
N SER A 320 -30.25 22.07 27.42
CA SER A 320 -30.88 21.38 28.56
C SER A 320 -30.08 20.15 29.06
N ILE A 321 -29.19 19.61 28.21
CA ILE A 321 -28.30 18.47 28.54
C ILE A 321 -26.97 18.95 29.17
N GLN A 322 -26.57 20.20 28.93
CA GLN A 322 -25.28 20.81 29.33
C GLN A 322 -25.18 21.23 30.81
N ASN A 323 -26.17 20.93 31.64
CA ASN A 323 -26.19 21.29 33.08
C ASN A 323 -26.50 20.09 33.98
N SER A 324 -26.10 18.88 33.56
CA SER A 324 -26.34 17.67 34.34
C SER A 324 -25.20 17.36 35.34
N PRO A 325 -25.49 16.74 36.50
CA PRO A 325 -24.46 16.28 37.45
C PRO A 325 -23.40 15.37 36.83
N LYS A 326 -23.76 14.63 35.77
CA LYS A 326 -22.87 13.74 35.03
C LYS A 326 -21.79 14.48 34.26
N GLU A 327 -22.03 15.72 33.85
CA GLU A 327 -21.02 16.54 33.18
C GLU A 327 -19.93 17.00 34.15
N ALA A 328 -20.31 17.41 35.36
CA ALA A 328 -19.33 17.77 36.40
C ALA A 328 -18.42 16.58 36.75
N GLU A 329 -18.97 15.37 36.75
CA GLU A 329 -18.23 14.13 36.97
C GLU A 329 -17.33 13.75 35.77
N ALA A 330 -17.81 13.93 34.54
CA ALA A 330 -17.00 13.73 33.32
C ALA A 330 -15.85 14.74 33.23
N ARG A 331 -16.10 16.03 33.54
CA ARG A 331 -15.08 17.09 33.63
C ARG A 331 -14.04 16.76 34.71
N LYS A 332 -14.47 16.18 35.84
CA LYS A 332 -13.56 15.72 36.90
C LYS A 332 -12.71 14.53 36.46
N ALA A 333 -13.30 13.53 35.80
CA ALA A 333 -12.58 12.37 35.26
C ALA A 333 -11.55 12.78 34.17
N LEU A 334 -11.87 13.77 33.33
CA LEU A 334 -10.95 14.35 32.35
C LEU A 334 -9.81 15.14 33.00
N ASN A 335 -10.09 15.89 34.08
CA ASN A 335 -9.05 16.60 34.85
C ASN A 335 -8.08 15.63 35.55
N GLU A 336 -8.58 14.49 36.05
CA GLU A 336 -7.75 13.41 36.61
C GLU A 336 -6.85 12.73 35.56
N MET A 337 -7.19 12.87 34.26
CA MET A 337 -6.39 12.40 33.12
C MET A 337 -5.47 13.48 32.51
N GLY A 338 -5.31 14.64 33.14
CA GLY A 338 -4.25 15.61 32.83
C GLY A 338 -4.64 16.85 32.02
N GLY A 339 -5.92 17.17 31.86
CA GLY A 339 -6.36 18.43 31.24
C GLY A 339 -6.63 19.54 32.27
N SER A 340 -6.10 20.75 32.08
CA SER A 340 -6.46 21.94 32.85
C SER A 340 -7.34 22.89 32.01
N ASN A 341 -8.42 23.41 32.60
CA ASN A 341 -9.43 24.32 32.01
C ASN A 341 -10.01 23.86 30.65
N ILE A 342 -11.13 23.14 30.70
CA ILE A 342 -11.79 22.56 29.51
C ILE A 342 -12.40 23.66 28.63
N LYS A 343 -11.69 23.98 27.55
CA LYS A 343 -12.25 24.52 26.30
C LYS A 343 -13.19 23.47 25.72
N VAL A 344 -14.33 23.87 25.15
CA VAL A 344 -15.26 22.96 24.45
C VAL A 344 -14.46 22.09 23.46
N PRO A 345 -14.56 20.76 23.48
CA PRO A 345 -13.84 19.89 22.55
C PRO A 345 -14.14 20.27 21.09
N THR A 346 -13.11 20.36 20.26
CA THR A 346 -13.26 20.83 18.86
C THR A 346 -12.82 19.82 17.83
N THR A 347 -12.28 18.67 18.26
CA THR A 347 -11.89 17.57 17.39
C THR A 347 -12.62 16.29 17.79
N PHE A 348 -12.75 15.36 16.85
CA PHE A 348 -13.41 14.08 17.10
C PHE A 348 -12.80 13.33 18.28
N ASN A 349 -11.47 13.26 18.36
CA ASN A 349 -10.80 12.54 19.47
C ASN A 349 -11.14 13.14 20.83
N GLU A 350 -11.10 14.47 20.97
CA GLU A 350 -11.44 15.15 22.21
C GLU A 350 -12.92 14.95 22.57
N MET A 351 -13.81 15.12 21.59
CA MET A 351 -15.25 14.98 21.79
C MET A 351 -15.66 13.52 22.07
N PHE A 352 -14.95 12.55 21.48
CA PHE A 352 -15.13 11.13 21.76
C PHE A 352 -14.78 10.82 23.21
N LEU A 353 -13.61 11.26 23.69
CA LEU A 353 -13.21 11.04 25.09
C LEU A 353 -14.17 11.74 26.07
N PHE A 354 -14.64 12.94 25.73
CA PHE A 354 -15.65 13.65 26.52
C PHE A 354 -16.96 12.87 26.61
N ASN A 355 -17.54 12.46 25.48
CA ASN A 355 -18.80 11.70 25.47
C ASN A 355 -18.65 10.30 26.07
N ALA A 356 -17.50 9.64 25.87
CA ALA A 356 -17.19 8.40 26.55
C ALA A 356 -17.23 8.58 28.06
N ALA A 357 -16.64 9.65 28.60
CA ALA A 357 -16.68 9.96 30.02
C ALA A 357 -18.10 10.22 30.53
N VAL A 358 -18.89 11.02 29.81
CA VAL A 358 -20.30 11.30 30.14
C VAL A 358 -21.15 10.03 30.16
N MET A 359 -20.87 9.08 29.25
CA MET A 359 -21.55 7.79 29.17
C MET A 359 -21.04 6.73 30.15
N GLY A 360 -20.05 7.05 31.00
CA GLY A 360 -19.49 6.13 32.00
C GLY A 360 -18.35 5.24 31.49
N PHE A 361 -17.82 5.51 30.31
CA PHE A 361 -16.74 4.77 29.65
C PHE A 361 -15.36 5.43 29.76
N ALA A 362 -15.17 6.44 30.63
CA ALA A 362 -13.90 7.18 30.78
C ALA A 362 -12.67 6.27 30.97
N ARG A 363 -12.85 5.11 31.63
CA ARG A 363 -11.78 4.15 31.94
C ARG A 363 -11.66 3.02 30.93
N SER A 364 -12.41 3.06 29.82
CA SER A 364 -12.41 2.01 28.81
C SER A 364 -11.15 2.05 27.96
N THR A 365 -10.20 1.17 28.26
CA THR A 365 -8.91 1.11 27.55
C THR A 365 -9.05 0.57 26.12
N TRP A 366 -10.00 -0.32 25.87
CA TRP A 366 -10.21 -0.88 24.53
C TRP A 366 -10.81 0.13 23.55
N MET A 367 -11.64 1.07 24.03
CA MET A 367 -12.17 2.14 23.18
C MET A 367 -11.07 3.04 22.65
N SER A 368 -10.02 3.29 23.44
CA SER A 368 -8.84 4.05 23.00
C SER A 368 -8.08 3.35 21.87
N GLU A 369 -8.04 2.01 21.86
CA GLU A 369 -7.44 1.24 20.77
C GLU A 369 -8.20 1.46 19.45
N VAL A 370 -9.54 1.40 19.50
CA VAL A 370 -10.40 1.71 18.34
C VAL A 370 -10.20 3.16 17.91
N LEU A 371 -10.26 4.11 18.85
CA LEU A 371 -10.12 5.55 18.59
C LEU A 371 -8.81 5.87 17.87
N SER A 372 -7.71 5.26 18.31
CA SER A 372 -6.39 5.46 17.69
C SER A 372 -6.28 4.92 16.25
N SER A 373 -7.15 3.99 15.87
CA SER A 373 -7.20 3.40 14.52
C SER A 373 -8.30 4.07 13.67
N PHE A 374 -9.14 4.89 14.27
CA PHE A 374 -10.40 5.31 13.67
C PHE A 374 -10.21 6.27 12.49
N ASP A 375 -9.25 7.20 12.55
CA ASP A 375 -8.91 8.05 11.39
C ASP A 375 -8.45 7.23 10.19
N ALA A 376 -7.62 6.19 10.41
CA ALA A 376 -7.20 5.28 9.35
C ALA A 376 -8.36 4.46 8.78
N ILE A 377 -9.29 4.01 9.62
CA ILE A 377 -10.52 3.31 9.20
C ILE A 377 -11.39 4.21 8.32
N VAL A 378 -11.68 5.44 8.77
CA VAL A 378 -12.55 6.38 8.06
C VAL A 378 -11.93 6.83 6.75
N THR A 379 -10.63 7.17 6.74
CA THR A 379 -9.94 7.65 5.52
C THR A 379 -9.77 6.55 4.46
N ASN A 380 -9.87 5.28 4.85
CA ASN A 380 -9.70 4.14 3.94
C ASN A 380 -10.97 3.32 3.74
N VAL A 381 -12.15 3.85 4.09
CA VAL A 381 -13.44 3.14 3.97
C VAL A 381 -13.75 2.68 2.54
N SER A 382 -13.33 3.44 1.52
CA SER A 382 -13.49 3.08 0.10
C SER A 382 -12.48 2.03 -0.37
N ASN A 383 -11.39 1.81 0.38
CA ASN A 383 -10.38 0.82 0.07
C ASN A 383 -10.58 -0.42 0.94
N SER A 384 -11.40 -1.36 0.44
CA SER A 384 -11.76 -2.60 1.12
C SER A 384 -10.55 -3.41 1.64
N GLY A 385 -9.47 -3.49 0.86
CA GLY A 385 -8.23 -4.17 1.26
C GLY A 385 -7.55 -3.48 2.44
N ARG A 386 -7.46 -2.15 2.39
CA ARG A 386 -6.86 -1.33 3.45
C ARG A 386 -7.72 -1.34 4.72
N LEU A 387 -9.04 -1.24 4.58
CA LEU A 387 -9.99 -1.33 5.69
C LEU A 387 -9.91 -2.70 6.39
N GLN A 388 -9.84 -3.80 5.62
CA GLN A 388 -9.66 -5.13 6.18
C GLN A 388 -8.34 -5.24 6.95
N GLU A 389 -7.24 -4.69 6.42
CA GLU A 389 -5.95 -4.65 7.11
C GLU A 389 -6.03 -3.89 8.45
N GLU A 390 -6.64 -2.70 8.46
CA GLU A 390 -6.85 -1.92 9.69
C GLU A 390 -7.70 -2.69 10.71
N CYS A 391 -8.75 -3.38 10.26
CA CYS A 391 -9.57 -4.22 11.15
C CYS A 391 -8.79 -5.43 11.69
N ASP A 392 -7.94 -6.07 10.87
CA ASP A 392 -7.14 -7.22 11.28
C ASP A 392 -6.08 -6.81 12.33
N VAL A 393 -5.44 -5.65 12.16
CA VAL A 393 -4.52 -5.09 13.17
C VAL A 393 -5.29 -4.68 14.43
N LEU A 394 -6.46 -4.05 14.30
CA LEU A 394 -7.31 -3.68 15.42
C LEU A 394 -7.74 -4.91 16.22
N VAL A 395 -8.08 -6.02 15.58
CA VAL A 395 -8.41 -7.30 16.23
C VAL A 395 -7.28 -7.78 17.13
N LEU A 396 -6.02 -7.72 16.67
CA LEU A 396 -4.86 -8.11 17.48
C LEU A 396 -4.70 -7.23 18.72
N ARG A 397 -4.99 -5.93 18.58
CA ARG A 397 -4.94 -4.98 19.69
C ARG A 397 -6.07 -5.23 20.70
N LEU A 398 -7.31 -5.36 20.22
CA LEU A 398 -8.49 -5.61 21.05
C LEU A 398 -8.44 -6.96 21.78
N ALA A 399 -7.82 -7.98 21.17
CA ALA A 399 -7.65 -9.30 21.79
C ALA A 399 -6.88 -9.26 23.12
N LYS A 400 -6.14 -8.18 23.41
CA LYS A 400 -5.43 -7.95 24.68
C LYS A 400 -6.35 -7.49 25.82
N HIS A 401 -7.57 -7.04 25.53
CA HIS A 401 -8.50 -6.43 26.50
C HIS A 401 -9.59 -7.38 27.02
N ARG A 402 -9.37 -8.70 26.99
CA ARG A 402 -10.38 -9.73 27.33
C ARG A 402 -10.94 -9.68 28.75
N GLY A 403 -10.28 -9.00 29.69
CA GLY A 403 -10.73 -8.91 31.09
C GLY A 403 -11.97 -8.02 31.32
N GLY A 404 -12.31 -7.11 30.39
CA GLY A 404 -13.37 -6.11 30.57
C GLY A 404 -14.59 -6.25 29.65
N GLY A 405 -14.58 -7.20 28.70
CA GLY A 405 -15.59 -7.29 27.64
C GLY A 405 -15.42 -6.21 26.57
N VAL A 406 -15.28 -6.60 25.31
CA VAL A 406 -15.23 -5.65 24.18
C VAL A 406 -16.64 -5.54 23.61
N HIS A 407 -17.30 -4.41 23.86
CA HIS A 407 -18.69 -4.17 23.46
C HIS A 407 -18.74 -3.12 22.34
N LEU A 408 -18.56 -3.56 21.10
CA LEU A 408 -18.46 -2.68 19.92
C LEU A 408 -19.68 -1.76 19.72
N GLY A 409 -20.87 -2.17 20.18
CA GLY A 409 -22.07 -1.32 20.16
C GLY A 409 -21.96 -0.06 21.05
N GLU A 410 -21.21 -0.13 22.15
CA GLU A 410 -20.96 1.03 23.01
C GLU A 410 -20.08 2.07 22.29
N TYR A 411 -19.07 1.61 21.54
CA TYR A 411 -18.26 2.51 20.73
C TYR A 411 -19.11 3.22 19.66
N LYS A 412 -20.02 2.49 18.99
CA LYS A 412 -20.98 3.07 18.03
C LYS A 412 -21.78 4.22 18.67
N ALA A 413 -22.30 4.01 19.87
CA ALA A 413 -23.11 5.00 20.57
C ALA A 413 -22.31 6.27 20.90
N VAL A 414 -21.10 6.13 21.43
CA VAL A 414 -20.20 7.26 21.73
C VAL A 414 -19.79 7.98 20.44
N MET A 415 -19.38 7.23 19.41
CA MET A 415 -18.98 7.74 18.10
C MET A 415 -20.08 8.63 17.49
N LEU A 416 -21.32 8.14 17.41
CA LEU A 416 -22.44 8.91 16.84
C LEU A 416 -22.75 10.14 17.70
N ALA A 417 -22.72 10.03 19.03
CA ALA A 417 -22.90 11.19 19.91
C ALA A 417 -21.83 12.27 19.65
N SER A 418 -20.58 11.89 19.48
CA SER A 418 -19.47 12.83 19.24
C SER A 418 -19.53 13.50 17.88
N LEU A 419 -19.94 12.77 16.84
CA LEU A 419 -20.12 13.35 15.51
C LEU A 419 -21.28 14.34 15.46
N ARG A 420 -22.42 14.03 16.11
CA ARG A 420 -23.55 14.96 16.26
C ARG A 420 -23.13 16.28 16.90
N SER A 421 -22.32 16.20 17.97
CA SER A 421 -21.83 17.39 18.67
C SER A 421 -20.87 18.25 17.83
N LEU A 422 -20.14 17.66 16.88
CA LEU A 422 -19.13 18.36 16.07
C LEU A 422 -19.62 18.81 14.70
N VAL A 423 -20.70 18.21 14.19
CA VAL A 423 -21.25 18.52 12.87
C VAL A 423 -22.74 18.94 12.96
N PRO A 424 -23.16 19.79 13.92
CA PRO A 424 -24.58 19.99 14.22
C PRO A 424 -25.37 20.66 13.08
N ALA A 425 -24.73 21.55 12.30
CA ALA A 425 -25.39 22.29 11.23
C ALA A 425 -25.74 21.44 9.99
N GLY A 426 -25.03 20.32 9.79
CA GLY A 426 -25.21 19.43 8.64
C GLY A 426 -25.73 18.04 9.00
N TRP A 427 -25.89 17.72 10.28
CA TRP A 427 -26.25 16.36 10.70
C TRP A 427 -27.73 16.05 10.45
N ASP A 428 -27.99 15.02 9.64
CA ASP A 428 -29.32 14.55 9.29
C ASP A 428 -29.45 13.01 9.35
N SER A 429 -30.56 12.46 8.88
CA SER A 429 -30.76 11.00 8.83
C SER A 429 -29.79 10.29 7.90
N GLU A 430 -29.29 10.93 6.85
CA GLU A 430 -28.32 10.33 5.94
C GLU A 430 -26.95 10.18 6.59
N HIS A 431 -26.57 11.13 7.45
CA HIS A 431 -25.37 11.03 8.29
C HIS A 431 -25.45 9.83 9.23
N GLU A 432 -26.59 9.63 9.91
CA GLU A 432 -26.81 8.47 10.78
C GLU A 432 -26.64 7.15 10.03
N VAL A 433 -27.24 7.06 8.83
CA VAL A 433 -27.18 5.87 7.99
C VAL A 433 -25.75 5.62 7.51
N ALA A 434 -25.04 6.66 7.04
CA ALA A 434 -23.68 6.53 6.54
C ALA A 434 -22.69 6.09 7.63
N TRP A 435 -22.74 6.74 8.80
CA TRP A 435 -21.86 6.41 9.93
C TRP A 435 -22.21 5.07 10.58
N SER A 436 -23.50 4.72 10.67
CA SER A 436 -23.92 3.38 11.11
C SER A 436 -23.45 2.30 10.15
N TRP A 437 -23.59 2.52 8.84
CA TRP A 437 -23.12 1.60 7.82
C TRP A 437 -21.60 1.38 7.88
N LEU A 438 -20.80 2.44 8.04
CA LEU A 438 -19.35 2.29 8.24
C LEU A 438 -19.05 1.40 9.45
N TRP A 439 -19.65 1.74 10.59
CA TRP A 439 -19.36 1.03 11.84
C TRP A 439 -19.81 -0.42 11.81
N GLU A 440 -20.99 -0.72 11.27
CA GLU A 440 -21.50 -2.09 11.14
C GLU A 440 -20.58 -2.96 10.27
N ASN A 441 -19.97 -2.38 9.23
CA ASN A 441 -18.94 -3.07 8.45
C ASN A 441 -17.69 -3.35 9.27
N VAL A 442 -17.15 -2.36 9.97
CA VAL A 442 -15.98 -2.52 10.86
C VAL A 442 -16.27 -3.59 11.92
N GLU A 443 -17.42 -3.49 12.58
CA GLU A 443 -17.86 -4.41 13.62
C GLU A 443 -17.99 -5.84 13.11
N ARG A 444 -18.58 -6.05 11.92
CA ARG A 444 -18.65 -7.36 11.27
C ARG A 444 -17.26 -7.95 11.02
N LEU A 445 -16.32 -7.15 10.51
CA LEU A 445 -14.95 -7.59 10.23
C LEU A 445 -14.21 -7.97 11.51
N VAL A 446 -14.31 -7.13 12.55
CA VAL A 446 -13.65 -7.33 13.84
C VAL A 446 -14.23 -8.55 14.57
N ARG A 447 -15.56 -8.67 14.67
CA ARG A 447 -16.23 -9.79 15.37
C ARG A 447 -15.86 -11.15 14.79
N ARG A 448 -15.69 -11.25 13.48
CA ARG A 448 -15.30 -12.50 12.81
C ARG A 448 -13.96 -13.06 13.30
N GLN A 449 -13.05 -12.20 13.78
CA GLN A 449 -11.69 -12.59 14.13
C GLN A 449 -11.35 -12.41 15.61
N LEU A 450 -12.10 -11.61 16.38
CA LEU A 450 -11.75 -11.16 17.74
C LEU A 450 -11.33 -12.28 18.72
N ASP A 451 -11.95 -13.45 18.63
CA ASP A 451 -11.69 -14.55 19.55
C ASP A 451 -10.50 -15.45 19.16
N ARG A 452 -9.96 -15.30 17.95
CA ARG A 452 -8.94 -16.19 17.38
C ARG A 452 -7.49 -15.89 17.80
N PRO A 453 -7.03 -14.62 17.93
CA PRO A 453 -5.61 -14.30 18.14
C PRO A 453 -4.95 -15.04 19.30
N ALA A 454 -5.58 -15.09 20.47
CA ALA A 454 -4.99 -15.75 21.64
C ALA A 454 -4.82 -17.27 21.46
N LYS A 455 -5.72 -17.92 20.71
CA LYS A 455 -5.60 -19.35 20.39
C LYS A 455 -4.54 -19.57 19.31
N GLN A 456 -4.54 -18.71 18.30
CA GLN A 456 -3.59 -18.73 17.19
C GLN A 456 -2.14 -18.53 17.65
N GLU A 457 -1.90 -17.52 18.49
CA GLU A 457 -0.58 -17.23 19.05
C GLU A 457 -0.03 -18.45 19.81
N ARG A 458 -0.83 -19.03 20.72
CA ARG A 458 -0.42 -20.20 21.51
C ARG A 458 -0.15 -21.42 20.63
N ALA A 459 -0.99 -21.68 19.65
CA ALA A 459 -0.81 -22.82 18.73
C ALA A 459 0.46 -22.65 17.90
N LEU A 460 0.71 -21.46 17.36
CA LEU A 460 1.89 -21.17 16.56
C LEU A 460 3.18 -21.21 17.40
N GLU A 461 3.15 -20.68 18.62
CA GLU A 461 4.29 -20.73 19.54
C GLU A 461 4.62 -22.18 19.93
N LYS A 462 3.61 -22.98 20.23
CA LYS A 462 3.77 -24.41 20.52
C LYS A 462 4.37 -25.16 19.33
N LEU A 463 3.90 -24.89 18.11
CA LEU A 463 4.43 -25.51 16.90
C LEU A 463 5.92 -25.24 16.75
N TRP A 464 6.33 -23.95 16.77
CA TRP A 464 7.72 -23.60 16.47
C TRP A 464 8.68 -23.97 17.60
N SER A 465 8.29 -23.77 18.86
CA SER A 465 9.11 -24.17 20.02
C SER A 465 9.22 -25.69 20.18
N GLY A 466 8.31 -26.46 19.58
CA GLY A 466 8.35 -27.91 19.57
C GLY A 466 9.27 -28.51 18.51
N MET A 467 9.76 -27.73 17.55
CA MET A 467 10.69 -28.19 16.51
C MET A 467 12.13 -28.12 17.00
N ASP A 468 12.90 -29.19 16.81
CA ASP A 468 14.35 -29.18 17.03
C ASP A 468 15.11 -28.45 15.90
N ASP A 469 16.42 -28.23 16.10
CA ASP A 469 17.25 -27.51 15.13
C ASP A 469 17.30 -28.19 13.75
N ALA A 470 17.21 -29.52 13.72
CA ALA A 470 17.24 -30.29 12.47
C ALA A 470 15.94 -30.12 11.69
N GLN A 471 14.79 -30.19 12.36
CA GLN A 471 13.47 -29.93 11.78
C GLN A 471 13.36 -28.50 11.28
N GLN A 472 13.81 -27.53 12.07
CA GLN A 472 13.83 -26.13 11.64
C GLN A 472 14.76 -25.91 10.44
N ALA A 473 15.88 -26.64 10.33
CA ALA A 473 16.76 -26.56 9.16
C ALA A 473 16.09 -27.11 7.89
N VAL A 474 15.31 -28.19 8.01
CA VAL A 474 14.51 -28.74 6.89
C VAL A 474 13.48 -27.72 6.42
N VAL A 475 12.69 -27.15 7.35
CA VAL A 475 11.70 -26.11 7.01
C VAL A 475 12.36 -24.93 6.28
N ARG A 476 13.51 -24.46 6.78
CA ARG A 476 14.24 -23.35 6.15
C ARG A 476 14.67 -23.64 4.72
N ALA A 477 15.10 -24.87 4.42
CA ALA A 477 15.51 -25.26 3.08
C ALA A 477 14.31 -25.46 2.14
N ASP A 478 13.29 -26.18 2.62
CA ASP A 478 12.13 -26.59 1.82
C ASP A 478 11.30 -25.39 1.34
N VAL A 479 11.21 -24.33 2.16
CA VAL A 479 10.47 -23.12 1.80
C VAL A 479 11.01 -22.51 0.50
N TYR A 480 12.33 -22.36 0.36
CA TYR A 480 12.91 -21.76 -0.83
C TYR A 480 12.85 -22.70 -2.03
N ALA A 481 13.09 -24.01 -1.81
CA ALA A 481 12.93 -25.00 -2.87
C ALA A 481 11.51 -24.96 -3.46
N LYS A 482 10.49 -24.89 -2.59
CA LYS A 482 9.09 -24.82 -2.98
C LYS A 482 8.71 -23.49 -3.61
N PHE A 483 9.20 -22.38 -3.05
CA PHE A 483 8.98 -21.06 -3.64
C PHE A 483 9.55 -20.97 -5.06
N PHE A 484 10.78 -21.44 -5.28
CA PHE A 484 11.41 -21.41 -6.61
C PHE A 484 10.75 -22.38 -7.60
N ALA A 485 10.09 -23.44 -7.12
CA ALA A 485 9.24 -24.28 -7.96
C ALA A 485 7.93 -23.56 -8.35
N LEU A 486 7.30 -22.85 -7.39
CA LEU A 486 6.06 -22.10 -7.63
C LEU A 486 6.25 -20.84 -8.46
N SER A 487 7.42 -20.20 -8.32
CA SER A 487 7.76 -18.94 -9.00
C SER A 487 9.26 -18.92 -9.35
N PRO A 488 9.67 -19.55 -10.47
CA PRO A 488 11.08 -19.60 -10.88
C PRO A 488 11.73 -18.23 -11.02
N ALA A 489 10.99 -17.22 -11.50
CA ALA A 489 11.45 -15.83 -11.61
C ALA A 489 11.87 -15.22 -10.26
N GLY A 490 11.44 -15.81 -9.13
CA GLY A 490 11.89 -15.40 -7.81
C GLY A 490 13.39 -15.58 -7.61
N GLN A 491 14.03 -16.56 -8.27
CA GLN A 491 15.45 -16.87 -8.09
C GLN A 491 16.36 -15.67 -8.38
N ASP A 492 16.00 -14.82 -9.34
CA ASP A 492 16.80 -13.66 -9.75
C ASP A 492 16.97 -12.60 -8.64
N TYR A 493 16.06 -12.62 -7.66
CA TYR A 493 16.03 -11.69 -6.53
C TYR A 493 16.76 -12.20 -5.29
N PHE A 494 17.15 -13.49 -5.26
CA PHE A 494 17.85 -14.10 -4.13
C PHE A 494 19.31 -14.40 -4.49
N LYS A 495 20.17 -13.40 -4.31
CA LYS A 495 21.62 -13.50 -4.57
C LYS A 495 22.45 -13.83 -3.32
N GLN A 496 21.79 -14.03 -2.18
CA GLN A 496 22.43 -14.26 -0.89
C GLN A 496 22.82 -15.73 -0.70
N SER A 497 23.77 -16.00 0.20
CA SER A 497 24.15 -17.37 0.55
C SER A 497 22.99 -18.12 1.21
N ALA A 498 22.99 -19.45 1.10
CA ALA A 498 21.99 -20.31 1.75
C ALA A 498 21.85 -20.02 3.25
N THR A 499 22.97 -19.79 3.95
CA THR A 499 22.96 -19.39 5.38
C THR A 499 22.16 -18.10 5.61
N ARG A 500 22.27 -17.11 4.72
CA ARG A 500 21.51 -15.87 4.83
C ARG A 500 20.04 -16.08 4.51
N LEU A 501 19.71 -16.94 3.55
CA LEU A 501 18.33 -17.33 3.26
C LEU A 501 17.66 -18.01 4.45
N HIS A 502 18.37 -18.92 5.12
CA HIS A 502 17.90 -19.57 6.35
C HIS A 502 17.63 -18.56 7.47
N PHE A 503 18.54 -17.60 7.68
CA PHE A 503 18.33 -16.52 8.64
C PHE A 503 17.09 -15.67 8.30
N ILE A 504 16.87 -15.35 7.03
CA ILE A 504 15.67 -14.62 6.59
C ILE A 504 14.43 -15.45 6.89
N ALA A 505 14.49 -16.76 6.67
CA ALA A 505 13.36 -17.63 6.95
C ALA A 505 12.98 -17.69 8.44
N ASP A 506 13.96 -17.74 9.34
CA ASP A 506 13.73 -17.64 10.78
C ASP A 506 13.09 -16.30 11.15
N ARG A 507 13.51 -15.21 10.50
CA ARG A 507 12.94 -13.87 10.75
C ARG A 507 11.48 -13.78 10.33
N ILE A 508 11.10 -14.41 9.22
CA ILE A 508 9.70 -14.44 8.77
C ILE A 508 8.81 -15.17 9.78
N VAL A 509 9.26 -16.31 10.31
CA VAL A 509 8.53 -17.04 11.35
C VAL A 509 8.46 -16.22 12.64
N ALA A 510 9.57 -15.61 13.06
CA ALA A 510 9.61 -14.75 14.23
C ALA A 510 8.65 -13.55 14.10
N MET A 511 8.57 -12.91 12.94
CA MET A 511 7.62 -11.82 12.67
C MET A 511 6.16 -12.31 12.71
N SER A 512 5.90 -13.51 12.16
CA SER A 512 4.58 -14.15 12.16
C SER A 512 4.05 -14.47 13.56
N LEU A 513 4.96 -14.69 14.53
CA LEU A 513 4.64 -14.78 15.96
C LEU A 513 4.54 -13.40 16.63
N ALA A 514 5.51 -12.53 16.37
CA ALA A 514 5.63 -11.24 17.04
C ALA A 514 4.47 -10.28 16.74
N ILE A 515 3.82 -10.41 15.57
CA ILE A 515 2.63 -9.61 15.23
C ILE A 515 1.46 -9.81 16.21
N PHE A 516 1.32 -11.00 16.81
CA PHE A 516 0.31 -11.24 17.85
C PHE A 516 0.65 -10.52 19.17
N ARG A 517 1.94 -10.43 19.49
CA ARG A 517 2.46 -9.86 20.76
C ARG A 517 2.46 -8.34 20.74
N ASP A 518 2.99 -7.75 19.68
CA ASP A 518 3.08 -6.31 19.52
C ASP A 518 2.72 -5.89 18.09
N PRO A 519 1.42 -5.87 17.75
CA PRO A 519 0.97 -5.55 16.40
C PRO A 519 1.36 -4.14 15.96
N LYS A 520 1.43 -3.17 16.89
CA LYS A 520 1.76 -1.79 16.53
C LYS A 520 3.22 -1.67 16.08
N GLN A 521 4.16 -2.14 16.91
CA GLN A 521 5.57 -2.13 16.54
C GLN A 521 5.81 -2.96 15.27
N MET A 522 5.14 -4.11 15.15
CA MET A 522 5.31 -4.97 13.99
C MET A 522 4.82 -4.32 12.69
N VAL A 523 3.71 -3.57 12.70
CA VAL A 523 3.26 -2.80 11.52
C VAL A 523 4.30 -1.75 11.12
N GLU A 524 4.92 -1.07 12.09
CA GLU A 524 6.01 -0.11 11.83
C GLU A 524 7.24 -0.80 11.22
N ASP A 525 7.67 -1.92 11.81
CA ASP A 525 8.82 -2.71 11.35
C ASP A 525 8.61 -3.29 9.94
N ILE A 526 7.42 -3.84 9.67
CA ILE A 526 7.03 -4.34 8.35
C ILE A 526 6.98 -3.20 7.34
N SER A 527 6.48 -2.03 7.73
CA SER A 527 6.44 -0.87 6.83
C SER A 527 7.84 -0.37 6.50
N ALA A 528 8.75 -0.31 7.48
CA ALA A 528 10.15 0.02 7.25
C ALA A 528 10.84 -1.03 6.35
N LEU A 529 10.50 -2.31 6.52
CA LEU A 529 10.95 -3.39 5.64
C LEU A 529 10.39 -3.24 4.22
N GLY A 530 9.12 -2.86 4.07
CA GLY A 530 8.47 -2.61 2.78
C GLY A 530 9.15 -1.49 2.00
N LEU A 531 9.53 -0.38 2.65
CA LEU A 531 10.28 0.70 2.00
C LEU A 531 11.68 0.25 1.53
N ARG A 532 12.31 -0.72 2.20
CA ARG A 532 13.55 -1.34 1.67
C ARG A 532 13.27 -2.19 0.44
N HIS A 533 12.15 -2.92 0.41
CA HIS A 533 11.76 -3.71 -0.76
C HIS A 533 11.44 -2.85 -1.98
N VAL A 534 10.87 -1.64 -1.78
CA VAL A 534 10.74 -0.62 -2.84
C VAL A 534 12.10 -0.34 -3.46
N GLY A 535 13.10 -0.09 -2.63
CA GLY A 535 14.44 0.23 -3.08
C GLY A 535 15.21 -0.94 -3.68
N TYR A 536 14.82 -2.18 -3.38
CA TYR A 536 15.31 -3.37 -4.08
C TYR A 536 14.54 -3.65 -5.39
N GLY A 537 13.44 -2.93 -5.64
CA GLY A 537 12.60 -3.15 -6.82
C GLY A 537 11.94 -4.52 -6.85
N ILE A 538 11.53 -5.04 -5.69
CA ILE A 538 10.89 -6.36 -5.61
C ILE A 538 9.47 -6.31 -6.20
N PRO A 539 9.14 -7.17 -7.19
CA PRO A 539 7.79 -7.29 -7.72
C PRO A 539 6.81 -7.81 -6.66
N THR A 540 5.65 -7.16 -6.55
CA THR A 540 4.62 -7.52 -5.56
C THR A 540 3.97 -8.89 -5.84
N GLU A 541 4.08 -9.36 -7.07
CA GLU A 541 3.53 -10.63 -7.57
C GLU A 541 4.23 -11.83 -6.95
N LEU A 542 5.49 -11.68 -6.50
CA LEU A 542 6.27 -12.75 -5.87
C LEU A 542 5.79 -13.08 -4.46
N PHE A 543 5.07 -12.16 -3.79
CA PHE A 543 4.66 -12.35 -2.40
C PHE A 543 3.61 -13.45 -2.23
N GLY A 544 2.63 -13.54 -3.12
CA GLY A 544 1.59 -14.58 -3.07
C GLY A 544 2.16 -16.01 -3.13
N PRO A 545 2.97 -16.34 -4.16
CA PRO A 545 3.69 -17.61 -4.23
C PRO A 545 4.62 -17.85 -3.03
N PHE A 546 5.27 -16.81 -2.51
CA PHE A 546 6.14 -16.92 -1.34
C PHE A 546 5.37 -17.30 -0.06
N VAL A 547 4.24 -16.64 0.21
CA VAL A 547 3.34 -17.03 1.30
C VAL A 547 2.82 -18.45 1.10
N THR A 548 2.44 -18.82 -0.12
CA THR A 548 1.95 -20.16 -0.45
C THR A 548 2.98 -21.24 -0.15
N ALA A 549 4.24 -21.03 -0.57
CA ALA A 549 5.34 -21.94 -0.30
C ALA A 549 5.49 -22.19 1.21
N TYR A 550 5.53 -21.10 1.98
CA TYR A 550 5.62 -21.13 3.44
C TYR A 550 4.49 -21.93 4.09
N VAL A 551 3.24 -21.63 3.71
CA VAL A 551 2.06 -22.30 4.27
C VAL A 551 2.07 -23.79 3.95
N GLN A 552 2.45 -24.16 2.72
CA GLN A 552 2.50 -25.58 2.34
C GLN A 552 3.59 -26.33 3.11
N VAL A 553 4.77 -25.73 3.35
CA VAL A 553 5.82 -26.36 4.16
C VAL A 553 5.38 -26.48 5.62
N VAL A 554 4.75 -25.45 6.19
CA VAL A 554 4.22 -25.54 7.56
C VAL A 554 3.17 -26.64 7.69
N ARG A 555 2.26 -26.77 6.71
CA ARG A 555 1.27 -27.85 6.66
C ARG A 555 1.90 -29.24 6.63
N GLU A 556 3.01 -29.41 5.91
CA GLU A 556 3.73 -30.69 5.85
C GLU A 556 4.41 -31.04 7.20
N ASN A 557 4.62 -30.05 8.06
CA ASN A 557 5.32 -30.18 9.33
C ASN A 557 4.40 -30.09 10.57
N THR A 558 3.07 -30.02 10.39
CA THR A 558 2.12 -30.00 11.51
C THR A 558 0.80 -30.70 11.17
N VAL A 559 0.17 -31.30 12.17
CA VAL A 559 -1.22 -31.76 12.12
C VAL A 559 -2.18 -30.81 12.87
N ASP A 560 -1.63 -29.77 13.52
CA ASP A 560 -2.42 -28.76 14.23
C ASP A 560 -2.94 -27.73 13.21
N GLU A 561 -4.19 -27.92 12.77
CA GLU A 561 -4.86 -27.02 11.84
C GLU A 561 -4.96 -25.58 12.37
N VAL A 562 -5.01 -25.39 13.70
CA VAL A 562 -5.03 -24.06 14.30
C VAL A 562 -3.68 -23.37 14.14
N ALA A 563 -2.58 -24.10 14.29
CA ALA A 563 -1.24 -23.56 14.07
C ALA A 563 -0.99 -23.25 12.58
N GLU A 564 -1.41 -24.12 11.66
CA GLU A 564 -1.32 -23.85 10.21
C GLU A 564 -2.12 -22.59 9.84
N GLU A 565 -3.38 -22.50 10.26
CA GLU A 565 -4.24 -21.34 10.00
C GLU A 565 -3.73 -20.08 10.69
N ALA A 566 -3.16 -20.18 11.91
CA ALA A 566 -2.52 -19.06 12.59
C ALA A 566 -1.36 -18.49 11.76
N PHE A 567 -0.48 -19.37 11.29
CA PHE A 567 0.66 -18.99 10.47
C PHE A 567 0.24 -18.41 9.13
N ARG A 568 -0.70 -19.07 8.43
CA ARG A 568 -1.27 -18.58 7.18
C ARG A 568 -1.89 -17.19 7.36
N TRP A 569 -2.68 -16.99 8.40
CA TRP A 569 -3.35 -15.72 8.64
C TRP A 569 -2.35 -14.60 8.95
N SER A 570 -1.39 -14.83 9.86
CA SER A 570 -0.41 -13.81 10.23
C SER A 570 0.55 -13.48 9.09
N LEU A 571 1.02 -14.49 8.34
CA LEU A 571 1.89 -14.26 7.19
C LEU A 571 1.17 -13.53 6.05
N ASN A 572 -0.13 -13.81 5.82
CA ASN A 572 -0.94 -13.04 4.87
C ASN A 572 -1.14 -11.58 5.30
N LEU A 573 -1.32 -11.33 6.61
CA LEU A 573 -1.38 -9.95 7.11
C LEU A 573 -0.06 -9.22 6.90
N ILE A 574 1.08 -9.85 7.25
CA ILE A 574 2.42 -9.31 7.00
C ILE A 574 2.62 -9.00 5.52
N SER A 575 2.28 -9.96 4.65
CA SER A 575 2.40 -9.82 3.20
C SER A 575 1.54 -8.67 2.66
N ARG A 576 0.30 -8.50 3.14
CA ARG A 576 -0.58 -7.38 2.72
C ARG A 576 0.00 -6.02 3.10
N ILE A 577 0.44 -5.87 4.36
CA ILE A 577 1.08 -4.64 4.83
C ILE A 577 2.31 -4.33 3.95
N LEU A 578 3.15 -5.34 3.70
CA LEU A 578 4.40 -5.16 2.95
C LEU A 578 4.12 -4.80 1.48
N VAL A 579 3.19 -5.50 0.81
CA VAL A 579 2.76 -5.20 -0.57
C VAL A 579 2.14 -3.81 -0.68
N ARG A 580 1.31 -3.39 0.29
CA ARG A 580 0.76 -2.03 0.35
C ARG A 580 1.90 -1.00 0.37
N VAL A 581 2.86 -1.17 1.28
CA VAL A 581 3.98 -0.23 1.38
C VAL A 581 4.85 -0.23 0.12
N ILE A 582 5.04 -1.37 -0.53
CA ILE A 582 5.74 -1.41 -1.82
C ILE A 582 4.97 -0.61 -2.88
N ASN A 583 3.66 -0.82 -3.00
CA ASN A 583 2.84 -0.12 -3.98
C ASN A 583 2.85 1.40 -3.76
N GLU A 584 2.68 1.84 -2.51
CA GLU A 584 2.69 3.27 -2.15
C GLU A 584 4.08 3.90 -2.30
N GLY A 585 5.15 3.16 -1.96
CA GLY A 585 6.52 3.66 -2.01
C GLY A 585 7.19 3.59 -3.39
N SER A 586 6.68 2.77 -4.32
CA SER A 586 7.26 2.54 -5.67
C SER A 586 6.98 3.69 -6.65
N THR A 587 7.41 4.90 -6.27
CA THR A 587 7.29 6.11 -7.08
C THR A 587 8.13 6.02 -8.36
N ILE A 588 7.83 6.88 -9.33
CA ILE A 588 8.62 6.99 -10.57
C ILE A 588 10.08 7.38 -10.32
N VAL A 589 10.38 8.05 -9.20
CA VAL A 589 11.74 8.34 -8.74
C VAL A 589 12.46 7.07 -8.32
N MET A 590 11.83 6.24 -7.47
CA MET A 590 12.43 4.96 -7.04
C MET A 590 12.63 4.00 -8.20
N LYS A 591 11.68 3.92 -9.13
CA LYS A 591 11.84 3.09 -10.34
C LYS A 591 13.08 3.51 -11.15
N ALA A 592 13.30 4.81 -11.33
CA ALA A 592 14.49 5.30 -12.03
C ALA A 592 15.80 5.01 -11.27
N ILE A 593 15.76 5.04 -9.93
CA ILE A 593 16.91 4.68 -9.08
C ILE A 593 17.21 3.18 -9.19
N ASN A 594 16.19 2.32 -9.16
CA ASN A 594 16.36 0.86 -9.22
C ASN A 594 17.04 0.39 -10.51
N VAL A 595 16.86 1.12 -11.62
CA VAL A 595 17.56 0.88 -12.89
C VAL A 595 18.79 1.79 -13.11
N ASN A 596 19.17 2.57 -12.08
CA ASN A 596 20.27 3.54 -12.09
C ASN A 596 20.30 4.45 -13.33
N SER A 597 19.14 5.00 -13.73
CA SER A 597 19.00 5.76 -14.98
C SER A 597 18.78 7.25 -14.74
N ALA A 598 19.84 8.05 -14.92
CA ALA A 598 19.78 9.51 -14.85
C ALA A 598 18.75 10.13 -15.81
N PRO A 599 18.59 9.68 -17.08
CA PRO A 599 17.56 10.19 -17.97
C PRO A 599 16.14 9.91 -17.47
N GLN A 600 15.85 8.70 -16.98
CA GLN A 600 14.53 8.37 -16.44
C GLN A 600 14.25 9.16 -15.17
N LEU A 601 15.25 9.36 -14.32
CA LEU A 601 15.12 10.16 -13.12
C LEU A 601 14.78 11.62 -13.44
N ARG A 602 15.47 12.23 -14.42
CA ARG A 602 15.15 13.60 -14.84
C ARG A 602 13.72 13.73 -15.36
N LYS A 603 13.22 12.73 -16.11
CA LYS A 603 11.81 12.68 -16.54
C LYS A 603 10.86 12.52 -15.35
N ALA A 604 11.17 11.63 -14.42
CA ALA A 604 10.37 11.40 -13.23
C ALA A 604 10.21 12.68 -12.39
N VAL A 605 11.32 13.37 -12.14
CA VAL A 605 11.32 14.59 -11.32
C VAL A 605 10.73 15.79 -12.10
N ALA A 606 10.72 15.77 -13.44
CA ALA A 606 10.05 16.78 -14.25
C ALA A 606 8.52 16.81 -14.07
N CYS A 607 7.91 15.68 -13.68
CA CYS A 607 6.48 15.60 -13.40
C CYS A 607 6.11 16.06 -11.98
N ALA A 608 7.09 16.40 -11.14
CA ALA A 608 6.81 16.79 -9.75
C ALA A 608 6.02 18.11 -9.71
N PRO A 609 5.00 18.22 -8.84
CA PRO A 609 4.31 19.48 -8.60
C PRO A 609 5.28 20.59 -8.18
N ARG A 610 4.90 21.85 -8.44
CA ARG A 610 5.69 23.02 -8.03
C ARG A 610 6.01 22.96 -6.54
N SER A 611 7.23 23.34 -6.18
CA SER A 611 7.75 23.34 -4.80
C SER A 611 7.86 21.96 -4.11
N GLN A 612 7.41 20.86 -4.72
CA GLN A 612 7.51 19.51 -4.14
C GLN A 612 8.69 18.69 -4.69
N ARG A 613 9.40 19.24 -5.68
CA ARG A 613 10.48 18.55 -6.41
C ARG A 613 11.58 17.99 -5.49
N ALA A 614 12.07 18.77 -4.52
CA ALA A 614 13.03 18.27 -3.52
C ALA A 614 12.46 17.13 -2.68
N LEU A 615 11.19 17.25 -2.26
CA LEU A 615 10.57 16.25 -1.42
C LEU A 615 10.53 14.89 -2.13
N TRP A 616 10.20 14.87 -3.42
CA TRP A 616 10.16 13.63 -4.22
C TRP A 616 11.49 12.87 -4.26
N VAL A 617 12.63 13.56 -4.14
CA VAL A 617 13.98 12.96 -4.19
C VAL A 617 14.66 12.85 -2.82
N LEU A 618 14.05 13.40 -1.76
CA LEU A 618 14.59 13.40 -0.39
C LEU A 618 13.72 12.64 0.63
N ASN A 619 12.42 12.48 0.34
CA ASN A 619 11.47 11.88 1.25
C ASN A 619 10.34 11.17 0.50
N ILE A 620 10.36 9.84 0.57
CA ILE A 620 9.19 9.01 0.29
C ILE A 620 8.68 8.50 1.62
N GLN A 621 7.44 8.86 1.95
CA GLN A 621 6.81 8.52 3.22
C GLN A 621 5.62 7.60 2.98
N VAL A 622 5.56 6.53 3.76
CA VAL A 622 4.43 5.59 3.81
C VAL A 622 4.06 5.38 5.28
N GLY A 623 2.89 5.88 5.66
CA GLY A 623 2.48 5.95 7.07
C GLY A 623 3.48 6.77 7.91
N THR A 624 3.97 6.17 9.00
CA THR A 624 4.97 6.77 9.89
C THR A 624 6.42 6.54 9.44
N GLN A 625 6.62 5.69 8.43
CA GLN A 625 7.95 5.32 7.94
C GLN A 625 8.33 6.15 6.72
N SER A 626 9.61 6.46 6.58
CA SER A 626 10.12 7.19 5.41
C SER A 626 11.49 6.71 4.96
N ILE A 627 11.76 6.89 3.67
CA ILE A 627 13.04 6.60 3.03
C ILE A 627 13.50 7.80 2.22
N SER A 628 14.82 8.02 2.15
CA SER A 628 15.42 9.06 1.31
C SER A 628 15.88 8.46 -0.01
N PRO A 629 15.29 8.84 -1.16
CA PRO A 629 15.74 8.37 -2.46
C PRO A 629 17.21 8.71 -2.74
N LEU A 630 17.67 9.92 -2.36
CA LEU A 630 19.08 10.31 -2.47
C LEU A 630 20.02 9.37 -1.69
N LEU A 631 19.75 9.16 -0.39
CA LEU A 631 20.63 8.30 0.41
C LEU A 631 20.54 6.85 -0.03
N TRP A 632 19.36 6.38 -0.43
CA TRP A 632 19.20 5.04 -0.96
C TRP A 632 20.03 4.84 -2.23
N ALA A 633 19.96 5.78 -3.17
CA ALA A 633 20.75 5.73 -4.41
C ALA A 633 22.26 5.71 -4.13
N MET A 634 22.72 6.47 -3.12
CA MET A 634 24.13 6.43 -2.69
C MET A 634 24.50 5.07 -2.10
N GLN A 635 23.72 4.58 -1.13
CA GLN A 635 24.00 3.33 -0.41
C GLN A 635 23.94 2.08 -1.31
N THR A 636 23.09 2.10 -2.33
CA THR A 636 22.95 0.99 -3.29
C THR A 636 23.90 1.10 -4.48
N GLY A 637 24.69 2.18 -4.56
CA GLY A 637 25.62 2.40 -5.67
C GLY A 637 24.95 2.82 -6.98
N ALA A 638 23.70 3.29 -6.95
CA ALA A 638 23.01 3.90 -8.08
C ALA A 638 23.53 5.34 -8.33
N LEU A 639 24.84 5.46 -8.59
CA LEU A 639 25.55 6.72 -8.61
C LEU A 639 25.10 7.66 -9.73
N ALA A 640 24.62 7.15 -10.86
CA ALA A 640 24.12 7.99 -11.95
C ALA A 640 22.78 8.64 -11.57
N ALA A 641 21.91 7.91 -10.88
CA ALA A 641 20.70 8.49 -10.31
C ALA A 641 21.04 9.48 -9.18
N ALA A 642 21.92 9.12 -8.24
CA ALA A 642 22.33 10.01 -7.15
C ALA A 642 22.97 11.32 -7.65
N ASP A 643 23.84 11.27 -8.65
CA ASP A 643 24.41 12.45 -9.31
C ASP A 643 23.30 13.36 -9.88
N ALA A 644 22.37 12.77 -10.64
CA ALA A 644 21.26 13.52 -11.21
C ALA A 644 20.31 14.11 -10.14
N ILE A 645 20.14 13.45 -8.98
CA ILE A 645 19.42 14.04 -7.83
C ILE A 645 20.16 15.27 -7.30
N LEU A 646 21.47 15.17 -7.03
CA LEU A 646 22.27 16.28 -6.52
C LEU A 646 22.28 17.47 -7.49
N VAL A 647 22.46 17.20 -8.78
CA VAL A 647 22.37 18.23 -9.83
C VAL A 647 21.00 18.90 -9.80
N ASP A 648 19.92 18.13 -9.70
CA ASP A 648 18.57 18.68 -9.72
C ASP A 648 18.26 19.53 -8.48
N LEU A 649 18.62 19.05 -7.28
CA LEU A 649 18.46 19.76 -6.01
C LEU A 649 19.25 21.07 -5.97
N LEU A 650 20.48 21.05 -6.49
CA LEU A 650 21.40 22.19 -6.43
C LEU A 650 21.37 23.07 -7.69
N THR A 651 20.38 22.89 -8.57
CA THR A 651 20.15 23.82 -9.67
C THR A 651 19.21 24.93 -9.21
N VAL A 652 19.67 26.19 -9.28
CA VAL A 652 18.80 27.35 -9.06
C VAL A 652 17.81 27.46 -10.21
N ARG A 653 16.51 27.43 -9.90
CA ARG A 653 15.43 27.55 -10.89
C ARG A 653 14.58 28.76 -10.56
N ALA A 654 14.11 29.49 -11.57
CA ALA A 654 13.11 30.52 -11.41
C ALA A 654 11.72 29.95 -11.73
N ASP A 655 10.75 30.15 -10.84
CA ASP A 655 9.32 30.02 -11.09
C ASP A 655 8.70 31.44 -11.17
N ARG A 656 7.46 31.58 -11.63
CA ARG A 656 6.78 32.89 -11.81
C ARG A 656 6.86 33.77 -10.55
N ASP A 657 6.85 33.18 -9.36
CA ASP A 657 6.76 33.91 -8.10
C ASP A 657 8.02 33.81 -7.21
N ARG A 658 8.92 32.83 -7.43
CA ARG A 658 10.09 32.57 -6.54
C ARG A 658 11.25 31.88 -7.24
N TYR A 659 12.47 32.07 -6.71
CA TYR A 659 13.61 31.21 -6.99
C TYR A 659 13.58 29.98 -6.08
N TYR A 660 13.93 28.83 -6.65
CA TYR A 660 13.99 27.56 -5.97
C TYR A 660 15.42 27.01 -6.03
N PHE A 661 15.94 26.65 -4.85
CA PHE A 661 17.24 26.01 -4.67
C PHE A 661 17.10 25.00 -3.52
N GLY A 662 17.10 23.71 -3.83
CA GLY A 662 16.79 22.62 -2.90
C GLY A 662 17.86 22.34 -1.84
N MET A 663 18.88 23.20 -1.72
CA MET A 663 19.99 23.05 -0.79
C MET A 663 19.53 23.00 0.67
N ASP A 664 18.66 23.93 1.07
CA ASP A 664 18.18 23.99 2.46
C ASP A 664 17.41 22.71 2.81
N THR A 665 16.49 22.26 1.93
CA THR A 665 15.72 21.02 2.15
C THR A 665 16.63 19.79 2.22
N MET A 666 17.70 19.75 1.40
CA MET A 666 18.68 18.66 1.43
C MET A 666 19.43 18.61 2.76
N PHE A 667 19.94 19.74 3.26
CA PHE A 667 20.67 19.80 4.53
C PHE A 667 19.78 19.68 5.76
N GLU A 668 18.54 20.16 5.70
CA GLU A 668 17.55 19.95 6.75
C GLU A 668 17.24 18.46 6.92
N ARG A 669 17.05 17.74 5.81
CA ARG A 669 16.79 16.30 5.85
C ARG A 669 18.06 15.49 6.16
N HIS A 670 19.21 15.88 5.61
CA HIS A 670 20.49 15.17 5.70
C HIS A 670 21.62 16.11 6.15
N PRO A 671 21.67 16.49 7.44
CA PRO A 671 22.75 17.32 7.96
C PRO A 671 24.13 16.63 7.86
N ASP A 672 24.14 15.30 7.73
CA ASP A 672 25.32 14.45 7.57
C ASP A 672 25.65 14.12 6.10
N ILE A 673 25.03 14.78 5.11
CA ILE A 673 25.18 14.43 3.68
C ILE A 673 26.64 14.40 3.20
N VAL A 674 27.48 15.32 3.70
CA VAL A 674 28.90 15.36 3.35
C VAL A 674 29.62 14.10 3.85
N GLN A 675 29.32 13.68 5.08
CA GLN A 675 29.87 12.45 5.65
C GLN A 675 29.39 11.23 4.86
N ARG A 676 28.10 11.17 4.51
CA ARG A 676 27.52 10.09 3.71
C ARG A 676 28.16 10.01 2.32
N LEU A 677 28.40 11.14 1.67
CA LEU A 677 29.10 11.15 0.38
C LEU A 677 30.53 10.64 0.51
N CYS A 678 31.28 11.05 1.54
CA CYS A 678 32.63 10.52 1.78
C CYS A 678 32.65 9.00 2.00
N GLN A 679 31.63 8.44 2.64
CA GLN A 679 31.56 7.01 2.99
C GLN A 679 31.01 6.16 1.85
N ASP A 680 29.88 6.56 1.28
CA ASP A 680 29.06 5.71 0.40
C ASP A 680 29.23 6.08 -1.09
N ALA A 681 29.57 7.33 -1.42
CA ALA A 681 29.62 7.82 -2.81
C ALA A 681 30.64 8.96 -3.02
N PRO A 682 31.95 8.74 -2.75
CA PRO A 682 32.95 9.81 -2.76
C PRO A 682 33.14 10.48 -4.12
N LEU A 683 32.79 9.77 -5.21
CA LEU A 683 32.81 10.30 -6.58
C LEU A 683 31.82 11.46 -6.81
N LEU A 684 30.82 11.60 -5.95
CA LEU A 684 29.80 12.65 -6.05
C LEU A 684 30.15 13.90 -5.23
N LEU A 685 31.26 13.89 -4.48
CA LEU A 685 31.73 15.07 -3.76
C LEU A 685 31.97 16.28 -4.69
N PRO A 686 32.63 16.15 -5.85
CA PRO A 686 32.76 17.27 -6.78
C PRO A 686 31.39 17.82 -7.21
N THR A 687 30.43 16.96 -7.57
CA THR A 687 29.07 17.38 -7.96
C THR A 687 28.39 18.19 -6.86
N LEU A 688 28.53 17.78 -5.60
CA LEU A 688 28.02 18.55 -4.46
C LEU A 688 28.75 19.88 -4.33
N LEU A 689 30.08 19.85 -4.20
CA LEU A 689 30.88 21.02 -3.85
C LEU A 689 30.83 22.11 -4.93
N ASP A 690 30.84 21.73 -6.21
CA ASP A 690 30.83 22.68 -7.34
C ASP A 690 29.49 23.42 -7.48
N ARG A 691 28.40 22.86 -6.92
CA ARG A 691 27.05 23.44 -7.01
C ARG A 691 26.58 24.13 -5.74
N LEU A 692 27.38 24.10 -4.68
CA LEU A 692 27.13 24.88 -3.48
C LEU A 692 27.68 26.30 -3.63
N ILE A 693 27.00 27.23 -2.96
CA ILE A 693 27.41 28.63 -2.87
C ILE A 693 28.34 28.78 -1.66
N TRP A 694 29.64 28.89 -1.92
CA TRP A 694 30.67 29.16 -0.95
C TRP A 694 30.85 30.66 -0.79
N ARG A 695 30.75 31.13 0.45
CA ARG A 695 30.97 32.54 0.78
C ARG A 695 32.20 32.66 1.66
N SER A 696 33.09 33.57 1.31
CA SER A 696 34.19 33.93 2.19
C SER A 696 33.66 34.48 3.51
N ARG A 697 34.32 34.12 4.62
CA ARG A 697 34.08 34.74 5.93
C ARG A 697 34.64 36.16 6.00
N LEU A 698 35.57 36.50 5.11
CA LEU A 698 36.17 37.82 5.02
C LEU A 698 35.32 38.72 4.11
N ALA A 699 35.06 39.93 4.58
CA ALA A 699 34.44 40.99 3.79
C ALA A 699 35.47 42.09 3.53
N GLU A 700 35.53 42.55 2.28
CA GLU A 700 36.41 43.63 1.85
C GLU A 700 35.55 44.66 1.09
N GLY A 701 35.64 45.94 1.47
CA GLY A 701 34.80 46.99 0.88
C GLY A 701 33.29 46.77 1.04
N GLY A 702 32.85 46.05 2.09
CA GLY A 702 31.45 45.70 2.30
C GLY A 702 30.93 44.56 1.40
N GLN A 703 31.78 43.98 0.56
CA GLN A 703 31.45 42.86 -0.32
C GLN A 703 32.11 41.57 0.19
N ARG A 704 31.52 40.42 -0.15
CA ARG A 704 32.09 39.09 0.15
C ARG A 704 32.36 38.35 -1.15
N ARG A 705 33.49 37.66 -1.21
CA ARG A 705 33.76 36.74 -2.31
C ARG A 705 32.79 35.56 -2.23
N VAL A 706 32.12 35.30 -3.36
CA VAL A 706 31.24 34.15 -3.61
C VAL A 706 31.77 33.46 -4.86
N ASN A 707 31.63 32.13 -4.95
CA ASN A 707 31.96 31.37 -6.18
C ASN A 707 30.87 31.42 -7.22
#